data_AF-A0A4R4VBM0-F1
#
_entry.id   AF-A0A4R4VBM0-F1
#
_cell.length_a   1.000
_cell.length_b   1.000
_cell.length_c   1.000
_cell.angle_alpha   90.00
_cell.angle_beta   90.00
_cell.angle_gamma   90.00
#
_symmetry.space_group_name_H-M   'P 1'
#
loop_
_entity.id
_entity.type
_entity.pdbx_description
1 polymer ?
#
loop_
_entity_poly.entity_id
_entity_poly.type
_entity_poly.pdbx_seq_one_letter_code
_entity_poly.pdbx_strand_id
1 'polypeptide(L)'
;MEAHRPRATITTMASMVGGWNLRTRLLWLSSVLLPVVVSVAANQVLNDGVWSGPWIACTIVAAVSAALVVERFGRVLAPSPGNVTDTMRVLADLVKERWSDEVVTRSLSDPPIPVSWHMTRRAKLMDHPHLITDREPAVAGRSDDIEAFAVAFRSLRRRRLVITGGRGTGKTTLAIQLMLELIRTRTDDEPVPVLLPVADWDTEVHPRFQDWVAERVRTDYAALRTPGNKQDGADVLAARGAILAVLDGLDELPEPARAKMIAKLSGTLMERDQLIITSRTTEYGDAVTAARRPLKAAAVIAPKKLGRDIAADYLSAHLPALSASPAWTTVLRALKEGTAPALAEVTSTALGLWMVRAVFIDRPDADPAPLVTEYADDVAALRAHLLDNLLDALLTARAGIRPTTWDPARITEWTRRLARLQDEADGPDLAWWRLTDQALPASRTQRALARTWIGALSGLAFALPAALTATLTYGPAFGAAFGLCYGLSATQAARTPDFAPLRVRQRLRDFTRGLLSDVGRMAIIMPAGLGLPFVVYALVAHGWKLGLASLFSALGLGWVSVRMMRQQDKTPARPDENRLPPFTAAVTPQSTWRVNRSLVGVHVMNALLLGAIVGFAVDFMNEASLVPPPTSPLAHAGMGVVFGVAFGMVNKRQHMWLMSTVALMHLGPSGRLPFRLMRFLHELHHLGVLRTVGPFYQFRHAELHDHLAAAKAPGHSP
;
A
#
# COMPACT_ATOMS: atom_id res chain seq x y z
N MET A 1 -46.44 34.56 -26.48
CA MET A 1 -46.74 34.27 -25.08
C MET A 1 -45.64 33.37 -24.54
N GLU A 2 -44.74 33.99 -23.79
CA GLU A 2 -43.64 33.39 -23.05
C GLU A 2 -44.16 32.52 -21.90
N ALA A 3 -43.50 31.38 -21.63
CA ALA A 3 -43.44 30.79 -20.29
C ALA A 3 -42.29 29.77 -20.18
N HIS A 4 -41.21 30.25 -19.55
CA HIS A 4 -40.29 29.58 -18.62
C HIS A 4 -39.65 28.21 -18.90
N ARG A 5 -38.37 28.27 -19.33
CA ARG A 5 -37.33 27.30 -18.97
C ARG A 5 -36.85 27.55 -17.53
N PRO A 6 -36.70 26.54 -16.66
CA PRO A 6 -35.99 26.71 -15.39
C PRO A 6 -34.47 26.62 -15.59
N ARG A 7 -33.76 27.65 -15.11
CA ARG A 7 -32.29 27.72 -15.02
C ARG A 7 -31.79 26.73 -13.97
N ALA A 8 -31.11 25.67 -14.39
CA ALA A 8 -30.26 24.85 -13.52
C ALA A 8 -28.89 25.53 -13.39
N THR A 9 -28.70 26.34 -12.35
CA THR A 9 -27.36 26.82 -11.98
C THR A 9 -27.36 27.17 -10.49
N ILE A 10 -26.35 26.64 -9.75
CA ILE A 10 -25.87 27.06 -8.41
C ILE A 10 -26.27 26.21 -7.18
N THR A 11 -27.04 25.11 -7.28
CA THR A 11 -27.39 24.29 -6.08
C THR A 11 -26.61 22.97 -5.89
N THR A 12 -25.49 22.76 -6.61
CA THR A 12 -24.75 21.47 -6.57
C THR A 12 -23.41 21.50 -5.83
N MET A 13 -22.95 22.65 -5.32
CA MET A 13 -21.72 22.72 -4.49
C MET A 13 -21.98 22.72 -2.98
N ALA A 14 -23.22 22.94 -2.52
CA ALA A 14 -23.53 23.01 -1.08
C ALA A 14 -23.72 21.64 -0.41
N SER A 15 -24.02 20.57 -1.15
CA SER A 15 -24.33 19.25 -0.59
C SER A 15 -23.10 18.35 -0.36
N MET A 16 -21.91 18.72 -0.83
CA MET A 16 -20.67 17.95 -0.59
C MET A 16 -19.87 18.37 0.67
N VAL A 17 -20.34 19.36 1.43
CA VAL A 17 -19.64 19.89 2.63
C VAL A 17 -20.49 19.77 3.91
N GLY A 18 -21.73 19.28 3.81
CA GLY A 18 -22.70 19.22 4.91
C GLY A 18 -22.55 18.00 5.80
N GLY A 19 -21.60 18.00 6.74
CA GLY A 19 -21.44 16.90 7.71
C GLY A 19 -20.74 17.25 9.01
N TRP A 20 -20.72 18.53 9.41
CA TRP A 20 -20.11 18.96 10.67
C TRP A 20 -21.21 19.28 11.67
N ASN A 21 -21.34 18.49 12.72
CA ASN A 21 -22.20 18.82 13.86
C ASN A 21 -21.70 20.12 14.54
N LEU A 22 -22.61 20.91 15.12
CA LEU A 22 -22.29 22.23 15.68
C LEU A 22 -21.08 22.21 16.65
N ARG A 23 -20.93 21.11 17.40
CA ARG A 23 -19.78 20.86 18.29
C ARG A 23 -18.44 20.77 17.56
N THR A 24 -18.34 20.11 16.39
CA THR A 24 -17.08 20.06 15.63
C THR A 24 -16.74 21.39 14.99
N ARG A 25 -17.74 22.17 14.56
CA ARG A 25 -17.53 23.54 14.07
C ARG A 25 -16.99 24.45 15.17
N LEU A 26 -17.55 24.38 16.37
CA LEU A 26 -17.11 25.15 17.54
C LEU A 26 -15.71 24.74 18.00
N LEU A 27 -15.40 23.45 18.03
CA LEU A 27 -14.06 22.96 18.36
C LEU A 27 -13.03 23.43 17.31
N TRP A 28 -13.34 23.33 16.02
CA TRP A 28 -12.48 23.83 14.94
C TRP A 28 -12.23 25.33 15.05
N LEU A 29 -13.30 26.14 15.21
CA LEU A 29 -13.20 27.58 15.44
C LEU A 29 -12.34 27.90 16.65
N SER A 30 -12.54 27.24 17.79
CA SER A 30 -11.76 27.48 19.01
C SER A 30 -10.27 27.15 18.84
N SER A 31 -9.94 26.06 18.15
CA SER A 31 -8.56 25.64 17.92
C SER A 31 -7.79 26.52 16.93
N VAL A 32 -8.48 27.23 16.03
CA VAL A 32 -7.88 28.19 15.09
C VAL A 32 -7.82 29.60 15.69
N LEU A 33 -8.84 30.00 16.44
CA LEU A 33 -8.90 31.31 17.08
C LEU A 33 -7.96 31.43 18.29
N LEU A 34 -7.78 30.37 19.07
CA LEU A 34 -6.95 30.41 20.28
C LEU A 34 -5.48 30.78 19.99
N PRO A 35 -4.77 30.17 19.01
CA PRO A 35 -3.43 30.60 18.63
C PRO A 35 -3.37 32.05 18.17
N VAL A 36 -4.38 32.51 17.41
CA VAL A 36 -4.44 33.89 16.92
C VAL A 36 -4.61 34.88 18.06
N VAL A 37 -5.51 34.60 19.01
CA VAL A 37 -5.75 35.46 20.18
C VAL A 37 -4.52 35.51 21.10
N VAL A 38 -3.89 34.36 21.35
CA VAL A 38 -2.62 34.30 22.11
C VAL A 38 -1.53 35.08 21.40
N SER A 39 -1.48 35.00 20.07
CA SER A 39 -0.57 35.81 19.27
C SER A 39 -0.86 37.30 19.46
N VAL A 40 -2.08 37.75 19.23
CA VAL A 40 -2.45 39.18 19.36
C VAL A 40 -2.10 39.71 20.75
N ALA A 41 -2.40 38.96 21.81
CA ALA A 41 -2.07 39.34 23.19
C ALA A 41 -0.55 39.41 23.42
N ALA A 42 0.23 38.46 22.90
CA ALA A 42 1.68 38.48 23.00
C ALA A 42 2.30 39.64 22.20
N ASN A 43 1.75 40.02 21.04
CA ASN A 43 2.23 41.17 20.28
C ASN A 43 2.01 42.50 21.02
N GLN A 44 0.87 42.64 21.71
CA GLN A 44 0.57 43.82 22.52
C GLN A 44 1.55 43.99 23.68
N VAL A 45 2.00 42.88 24.27
CA VAL A 45 2.91 42.91 25.43
C VAL A 45 4.38 42.96 25.04
N LEU A 46 4.77 42.30 23.94
CA LEU A 46 6.19 42.13 23.57
C LEU A 46 6.67 43.12 22.52
N ASN A 47 5.76 43.71 21.74
CA ASN A 47 6.11 44.58 20.62
C ASN A 47 5.30 45.89 20.60
N ASP A 48 4.75 46.29 21.76
CA ASP A 48 3.93 47.50 21.93
C ASP A 48 2.80 47.64 20.88
N GLY A 49 2.28 46.51 20.39
CA GLY A 49 1.23 46.46 19.39
C GLY A 49 1.68 46.70 17.95
N VAL A 50 2.98 46.90 17.69
CA VAL A 50 3.53 47.04 16.34
C VAL A 50 3.54 45.67 15.66
N TRP A 51 2.87 45.54 14.51
CA TRP A 51 2.85 44.29 13.76
C TRP A 51 4.01 44.28 12.76
N SER A 52 5.00 43.42 12.99
CA SER A 52 6.03 43.14 11.97
C SER A 52 5.55 42.04 11.01
N GLY A 53 6.01 42.09 9.77
CA GLY A 53 5.70 41.08 8.75
C GLY A 53 5.95 39.62 9.21
N PRO A 54 7.05 39.33 9.92
CA PRO A 54 7.33 38.00 10.48
C PRO A 54 6.35 37.56 11.58
N TRP A 55 5.85 38.50 12.38
CA TRP A 55 4.86 38.24 13.43
C TRP A 55 3.54 37.76 12.83
N ILE A 56 3.06 38.47 11.81
CA ILE A 56 1.86 38.10 11.04
C ILE A 56 2.05 36.71 10.40
N ALA A 57 3.22 36.46 9.81
CA ALA A 57 3.53 35.17 9.21
C ALA A 57 3.49 34.01 10.22
N CYS A 58 4.05 34.18 11.42
CA CYS A 58 4.01 33.16 12.48
C CYS A 58 2.58 32.87 12.95
N THR A 59 1.76 33.91 13.15
CA THR A 59 0.34 33.76 13.54
C THR A 59 -0.46 33.00 12.49
N ILE A 60 -0.27 33.33 11.20
CA ILE A 60 -0.94 32.65 10.09
C ILE A 60 -0.52 31.18 10.03
N VAL A 61 0.78 30.89 10.13
CA VAL A 61 1.28 29.51 10.09
C VAL A 61 0.76 28.68 11.27
N ALA A 62 0.69 29.25 12.48
CA ALA A 62 0.13 28.57 13.65
C ALA A 62 -1.37 28.28 13.49
N ALA A 63 -2.15 29.25 13.00
CA ALA A 63 -3.58 29.12 12.76
C ALA A 63 -3.88 28.08 11.67
N VAL A 64 -3.14 28.10 10.55
CA VAL A 64 -3.28 27.14 9.44
C VAL A 64 -2.87 25.74 9.88
N SER A 65 -1.80 25.60 10.67
CA SER A 65 -1.36 24.31 11.20
C SER A 65 -2.41 23.71 12.16
N ALA A 66 -3.00 24.53 13.03
CA ALA A 66 -4.10 24.11 13.90
C ALA A 66 -5.35 23.70 13.10
N ALA A 67 -5.72 24.48 12.08
CA ALA A 67 -6.86 24.19 11.21
C ALA A 67 -6.71 22.85 10.47
N LEU A 68 -5.53 22.60 9.88
CA LEU A 68 -5.21 21.37 9.16
C LEU A 68 -5.17 20.14 10.09
N VAL A 69 -4.70 20.32 11.33
CA VAL A 69 -4.76 19.27 12.36
C VAL A 69 -6.22 18.96 12.69
N VAL A 70 -7.08 19.95 12.95
CA VAL A 70 -8.48 19.67 13.32
C VAL A 70 -9.29 19.12 12.15
N GLU A 71 -9.12 19.61 10.92
CA GLU A 71 -9.82 19.08 9.74
C GLU A 71 -9.50 17.59 9.50
N ARG A 72 -8.25 17.19 9.75
CA ARG A 72 -7.80 15.80 9.59
C ARG A 72 -8.26 14.89 10.73
N PHE A 73 -8.59 15.45 11.89
CA PHE A 73 -9.15 14.72 13.05
C PHE A 73 -10.69 14.73 13.08
N GLY A 74 -11.34 15.73 12.46
CA GLY A 74 -12.78 15.95 12.47
C GLY A 74 -13.60 14.95 11.64
N ARG A 75 -12.95 14.14 10.79
CA ARG A 75 -13.63 13.10 9.99
C ARG A 75 -13.96 11.81 10.76
N VAL A 76 -13.83 11.76 12.08
CA VAL A 76 -14.05 10.53 12.85
C VAL A 76 -14.95 10.78 14.06
N LEU A 77 -16.25 10.74 13.80
CA LEU A 77 -17.22 10.27 14.79
C LEU A 77 -17.72 8.92 14.26
N ALA A 78 -17.11 7.84 14.73
CA ALA A 78 -17.69 6.51 14.58
C ALA A 78 -18.85 6.37 15.58
N PRO A 79 -19.89 5.59 15.24
CA PRO A 79 -20.97 5.26 16.17
C PRO A 79 -20.42 4.66 17.48
N SER A 80 -21.12 4.90 18.59
CA SER A 80 -20.94 4.17 19.85
C SER A 80 -20.97 2.65 19.60
N PRO A 81 -20.34 1.80 20.43
CA PRO A 81 -20.40 0.34 20.26
C PRO A 81 -21.85 -0.15 20.43
N GLY A 82 -22.59 -0.12 19.33
CA GLY A 82 -23.86 -0.79 19.14
C GLY A 82 -23.63 -2.27 18.95
N ASN A 83 -24.70 -3.03 19.16
CA ASN A 83 -24.84 -4.48 19.02
C ASN A 83 -23.81 -5.14 18.06
N VAL A 84 -23.24 -6.28 18.46
CA VAL A 84 -22.29 -7.06 17.64
C VAL A 84 -22.83 -7.32 16.24
N THR A 85 -24.14 -7.52 16.11
CA THR A 85 -24.84 -7.67 14.82
C THR A 85 -24.69 -6.43 13.93
N ASP A 86 -24.81 -5.22 14.48
CA ASP A 86 -24.63 -3.98 13.70
C ASP A 86 -23.17 -3.81 13.27
N THR A 87 -22.22 -4.17 14.13
CA THR A 87 -20.79 -4.16 13.79
C THR A 87 -20.47 -5.18 12.68
N MET A 88 -21.10 -6.37 12.73
CA MET A 88 -21.01 -7.38 11.68
C MET A 88 -21.59 -6.87 10.35
N ARG A 89 -22.74 -6.17 10.38
CA ARG A 89 -23.36 -5.58 9.18
C ARG A 89 -22.43 -4.55 8.53
N VAL A 90 -21.89 -3.62 9.32
CA VAL A 90 -20.91 -2.62 8.85
C VAL A 90 -19.66 -3.29 8.25
N LEU A 91 -19.11 -4.32 8.91
CA LEU A 91 -17.96 -5.04 8.36
C LEU A 91 -18.32 -5.75 7.05
N ALA A 92 -19.48 -6.41 6.97
CA ALA A 92 -19.92 -7.10 5.76
C ALA A 92 -20.07 -6.14 4.57
N ASP A 93 -20.67 -4.97 4.78
CA ASP A 93 -20.82 -3.94 3.75
C ASP A 93 -19.46 -3.44 3.25
N LEU A 94 -18.52 -3.17 4.17
CA LEU A 94 -17.16 -2.72 3.82
C LEU A 94 -16.37 -3.81 3.09
N VAL A 95 -16.52 -5.07 3.46
CA VAL A 95 -15.89 -6.19 2.74
C VAL A 95 -16.50 -6.31 1.35
N LYS A 96 -17.83 -6.24 1.22
CA LYS A 96 -18.54 -6.31 -0.06
C LYS A 96 -18.07 -5.21 -1.01
N GLU A 97 -18.06 -3.96 -0.56
CA GLU A 97 -17.60 -2.81 -1.35
C GLU A 97 -16.13 -2.97 -1.79
N ARG A 98 -15.26 -3.45 -0.89
CA ARG A 98 -13.84 -3.65 -1.20
C ARG A 98 -13.58 -4.74 -2.24
N TRP A 99 -14.37 -5.81 -2.22
CA TRP A 99 -14.14 -6.97 -3.08
C TRP A 99 -15.06 -7.02 -4.31
N SER A 100 -16.13 -6.22 -4.38
CA SER A 100 -16.97 -6.11 -5.59
C SER A 100 -16.18 -5.53 -6.77
N ASP A 101 -15.31 -4.54 -6.51
CA ASP A 101 -14.45 -3.96 -7.54
C ASP A 101 -13.43 -4.98 -8.07
N GLU A 102 -12.93 -5.86 -7.19
CA GLU A 102 -11.95 -6.89 -7.56
C GLU A 102 -12.58 -7.98 -8.46
N VAL A 103 -13.88 -8.28 -8.35
CA VAL A 103 -14.59 -9.20 -9.25
C VAL A 103 -14.53 -8.71 -10.69
N VAL A 104 -14.80 -7.41 -10.88
CA VAL A 104 -14.77 -6.76 -12.19
C VAL A 104 -13.33 -6.75 -12.73
N THR A 105 -12.36 -6.39 -11.90
CA THR A 105 -10.93 -6.39 -12.29
C THR A 105 -10.37 -7.79 -12.57
N ARG A 106 -10.93 -8.84 -11.95
CA ARG A 106 -10.50 -10.21 -12.19
C ARG A 106 -11.10 -10.82 -13.45
N SER A 107 -12.00 -10.12 -14.13
CA SER A 107 -12.77 -10.65 -15.26
C SER A 107 -13.26 -12.07 -14.94
N LEU A 108 -13.82 -12.24 -13.73
CA LEU A 108 -14.50 -13.48 -13.36
C LEU A 108 -15.68 -13.58 -14.31
N SER A 109 -15.46 -14.35 -15.37
CA SER A 109 -16.32 -14.54 -16.51
C SER A 109 -17.75 -14.83 -16.09
N ASP A 110 -18.71 -14.38 -16.89
CA ASP A 110 -20.08 -14.87 -16.84
C ASP A 110 -20.33 -15.67 -18.13
N PRO A 111 -20.35 -17.02 -18.10
CA PRO A 111 -20.25 -17.89 -16.92
C PRO A 111 -18.80 -18.13 -16.42
N PRO A 112 -18.57 -18.46 -15.12
CA PRO A 112 -17.24 -18.71 -14.56
C PRO A 112 -16.58 -19.96 -15.14
N ILE A 113 -15.25 -20.08 -15.01
CA ILE A 113 -14.56 -21.32 -15.38
C ILE A 113 -15.04 -22.47 -14.47
N PRO A 114 -15.56 -23.57 -15.03
CA PRO A 114 -16.20 -24.67 -14.30
C PRO A 114 -15.20 -25.65 -13.66
N VAL A 115 -14.29 -25.15 -12.82
CA VAL A 115 -13.34 -26.01 -12.10
C VAL A 115 -14.09 -26.88 -11.10
N SER A 116 -13.93 -28.21 -11.20
CA SER A 116 -14.55 -29.14 -10.25
C SER A 116 -13.62 -29.43 -9.07
N TRP A 117 -14.10 -29.19 -7.86
CA TRP A 117 -13.37 -29.36 -6.62
C TRP A 117 -13.94 -30.51 -5.81
N HIS A 118 -13.06 -31.32 -5.23
CA HIS A 118 -13.46 -32.50 -4.48
C HIS A 118 -12.59 -32.66 -3.24
N MET A 119 -13.14 -33.25 -2.18
CA MET A 119 -12.34 -33.69 -1.04
C MET A 119 -11.20 -34.61 -1.50
N THR A 120 -10.00 -34.34 -0.99
CA THR A 120 -8.82 -35.11 -1.33
C THR A 120 -8.93 -36.55 -0.83
N ARG A 121 -8.45 -37.51 -1.63
CA ARG A 121 -8.32 -38.92 -1.20
C ARG A 121 -7.15 -39.14 -0.23
N ARG A 122 -6.28 -38.14 -0.07
CA ARG A 122 -5.11 -38.21 0.82
C ARG A 122 -5.54 -37.98 2.28
N ALA A 123 -6.04 -39.03 2.93
CA ALA A 123 -6.54 -38.97 4.31
C ALA A 123 -5.53 -38.36 5.31
N LYS A 124 -4.22 -38.55 5.11
CA LYS A 124 -3.16 -37.97 5.96
C LYS A 124 -3.13 -36.44 5.98
N LEU A 125 -3.75 -35.78 5.01
CA LEU A 125 -3.84 -34.31 4.94
C LEU A 125 -5.00 -33.75 5.75
N MET A 126 -5.95 -34.59 6.16
CA MET A 126 -7.18 -34.21 6.85
C MET A 126 -7.21 -34.78 8.26
N ASP A 127 -8.00 -34.14 9.11
CA ASP A 127 -8.37 -34.69 10.40
C ASP A 127 -9.37 -35.86 10.23
N HIS A 128 -9.75 -36.50 11.33
CA HIS A 128 -10.69 -37.61 11.31
C HIS A 128 -12.05 -37.18 10.70
N PRO A 129 -12.66 -37.97 9.79
CA PRO A 129 -13.88 -37.60 9.08
C PRO A 129 -15.05 -37.14 9.97
N HIS A 130 -15.25 -37.80 11.13
CA HIS A 130 -16.31 -37.48 12.09
C HIS A 130 -16.15 -36.09 12.77
N LEU A 131 -14.95 -35.50 12.71
CA LEU A 131 -14.71 -34.13 13.18
C LEU A 131 -15.03 -33.09 12.10
N ILE A 132 -15.06 -33.50 10.84
CA ILE A 132 -15.23 -32.64 9.66
C ILE A 132 -16.72 -32.52 9.30
N THR A 133 -17.44 -33.63 9.26
CA THR A 133 -18.85 -33.72 8.84
C THR A 133 -19.59 -34.83 9.59
N ASP A 134 -20.89 -34.64 9.83
CA ASP A 134 -21.79 -35.64 10.42
C ASP A 134 -22.29 -36.68 9.39
N ARG A 135 -22.16 -36.38 8.09
CA ARG A 135 -22.54 -37.26 6.98
C ARG A 135 -21.29 -37.78 6.25
N GLU A 136 -21.34 -39.02 5.75
CA GLU A 136 -20.27 -39.59 4.91
C GLU A 136 -19.90 -38.64 3.75
N PRO A 137 -18.61 -38.53 3.41
CA PRO A 137 -18.03 -37.27 2.95
C PRO A 137 -18.19 -37.04 1.45
N ALA A 138 -18.60 -35.83 1.07
CA ALA A 138 -18.13 -35.16 -0.14
C ALA A 138 -18.44 -33.66 -0.09
N VAL A 139 -17.54 -32.85 0.48
CA VAL A 139 -17.48 -31.46 0.02
C VAL A 139 -16.95 -31.51 -1.40
N ALA A 140 -17.88 -31.45 -2.34
CA ALA A 140 -17.63 -31.39 -3.76
C ALA A 140 -18.52 -30.29 -4.35
N GLY A 141 -18.01 -29.65 -5.39
CA GLY A 141 -18.79 -28.69 -6.14
C GLY A 141 -17.94 -28.04 -7.22
N ARG A 142 -18.59 -27.23 -8.04
CA ARG A 142 -17.96 -26.60 -9.19
C ARG A 142 -17.89 -25.09 -8.99
N SER A 143 -16.86 -24.46 -9.54
CA SER A 143 -16.67 -23.01 -9.46
C SER A 143 -17.75 -22.20 -10.21
N ASP A 144 -18.43 -22.80 -11.19
CA ASP A 144 -19.59 -22.22 -11.89
C ASP A 144 -20.92 -22.43 -11.14
N ASP A 145 -20.95 -23.30 -10.12
CA ASP A 145 -22.08 -23.50 -9.20
C ASP A 145 -21.63 -23.17 -7.76
N ILE A 146 -21.27 -21.91 -7.58
CA ILE A 146 -20.72 -21.44 -6.30
C ILE A 146 -21.75 -21.46 -5.17
N GLU A 147 -23.03 -21.35 -5.50
CA GLU A 147 -24.14 -21.41 -4.55
C GLU A 147 -24.21 -22.80 -3.89
N ALA A 148 -24.20 -23.87 -4.69
CA ALA A 148 -24.13 -25.23 -4.15
C ALA A 148 -22.84 -25.45 -3.33
N PHE A 149 -21.72 -24.86 -3.75
CA PHE A 149 -20.46 -24.94 -3.01
C PHE A 149 -20.55 -24.24 -1.64
N ALA A 150 -21.21 -23.08 -1.56
CA ALA A 150 -21.42 -22.36 -0.31
C ALA A 150 -22.32 -23.14 0.67
N VAL A 151 -23.36 -23.82 0.16
CA VAL A 151 -24.18 -24.75 0.95
C VAL A 151 -23.34 -25.91 1.48
N ALA A 152 -22.53 -26.53 0.62
CA ALA A 152 -21.63 -27.62 1.03
C ALA A 152 -20.62 -27.15 2.10
N PHE A 153 -20.05 -25.96 1.96
CA PHE A 153 -19.18 -25.37 2.99
C PHE A 153 -19.90 -25.14 4.32
N ARG A 154 -21.12 -24.58 4.31
CA ARG A 154 -21.92 -24.35 5.52
C ARG A 154 -22.29 -25.64 6.26
N SER A 155 -22.36 -26.77 5.54
CA SER A 155 -22.65 -28.10 6.12
C SER A 155 -21.49 -28.70 6.92
N LEU A 156 -20.28 -28.16 6.80
CA LEU A 156 -19.12 -28.58 7.60
C LEU A 156 -19.32 -28.23 9.07
N ARG A 157 -19.02 -29.17 9.98
CA ARG A 157 -19.20 -28.99 11.44
C ARG A 157 -18.58 -27.71 11.99
N ARG A 158 -17.35 -27.40 11.56
CA ARG A 158 -16.58 -26.23 12.00
C ARG A 158 -16.38 -25.18 10.91
N ARG A 159 -16.94 -25.40 9.71
CA ARG A 159 -16.74 -24.51 8.55
C ARG A 159 -15.25 -24.18 8.30
N ARG A 160 -14.43 -25.24 8.35
CA ARG A 160 -12.97 -25.18 8.11
C ARG A 160 -12.63 -25.89 6.83
N LEU A 161 -12.02 -25.17 5.89
CA LEU A 161 -11.73 -25.63 4.55
C LEU A 161 -10.29 -25.28 4.17
N VAL A 162 -9.59 -26.22 3.57
CA VAL A 162 -8.29 -26.00 2.94
C VAL A 162 -8.42 -26.29 1.45
N ILE A 163 -8.19 -25.26 0.64
CA ILE A 163 -8.21 -25.30 -0.81
C ILE A 163 -6.78 -25.55 -1.29
N THR A 164 -6.50 -26.77 -1.74
CA THR A 164 -5.20 -27.16 -2.28
C THR A 164 -5.22 -27.24 -3.80
N GLY A 165 -4.06 -27.15 -4.45
CA GLY A 165 -3.94 -27.29 -5.91
C GLY A 165 -2.63 -26.75 -6.47
N GLY A 166 -2.29 -27.14 -7.69
CA GLY A 166 -1.10 -26.67 -8.40
C GLY A 166 -1.11 -25.17 -8.71
N ARG A 167 -0.06 -24.68 -9.37
CA ARG A 167 -0.04 -23.31 -9.92
C ARG A 167 -1.15 -23.17 -10.96
N GLY A 168 -1.79 -22.00 -11.03
CA GLY A 168 -2.81 -21.70 -12.06
C GLY A 168 -4.14 -22.45 -11.94
N THR A 169 -4.39 -23.25 -10.89
CA THR A 169 -5.64 -24.03 -10.77
C THR A 169 -6.85 -23.25 -10.24
N GLY A 170 -6.69 -21.95 -9.94
CA GLY A 170 -7.80 -21.11 -9.48
C GLY A 170 -8.11 -21.15 -7.97
N LYS A 171 -7.16 -21.54 -7.11
CA LYS A 171 -7.38 -21.61 -5.64
C LYS A 171 -7.87 -20.28 -5.03
N THR A 172 -7.14 -19.20 -5.29
CA THR A 172 -7.50 -17.86 -4.82
C THR A 172 -8.81 -17.38 -5.46
N THR A 173 -9.05 -17.74 -6.72
CA THR A 173 -10.31 -17.44 -7.41
C THR A 173 -11.49 -18.10 -6.72
N LEU A 174 -11.41 -19.40 -6.42
CA LEU A 174 -12.44 -20.12 -5.67
C LEU A 174 -12.65 -19.50 -4.28
N ALA A 175 -11.56 -19.20 -3.55
CA ALA A 175 -11.66 -18.61 -2.22
C ALA A 175 -12.43 -17.28 -2.21
N ILE A 176 -12.19 -16.43 -3.19
CA ILE A 176 -12.88 -15.14 -3.34
C ILE A 176 -14.32 -15.32 -3.82
N GLN A 177 -14.57 -16.18 -4.81
CA GLN A 177 -15.92 -16.50 -5.26
C GLN A 177 -16.78 -17.02 -4.09
N LEU A 178 -16.24 -17.97 -3.32
CA LEU A 178 -16.90 -18.51 -2.13
C LEU A 178 -17.11 -17.44 -1.07
N MET A 179 -16.11 -16.60 -0.80
CA MET A 179 -16.21 -15.49 0.15
C MET A 179 -17.35 -14.53 -0.22
N LEU A 180 -17.44 -14.14 -1.49
CA LEU A 180 -18.47 -13.23 -1.97
C LEU A 180 -19.86 -13.85 -1.94
N GLU A 181 -19.96 -15.13 -2.29
CA GLU A 181 -21.22 -15.86 -2.21
C GLU A 181 -21.70 -16.02 -0.75
N LEU A 182 -20.78 -16.28 0.17
CA LEU A 182 -21.07 -16.32 1.62
C LEU A 182 -21.48 -14.96 2.16
N ILE A 183 -20.93 -13.85 1.65
CA ILE A 183 -21.37 -12.49 1.99
C ILE A 183 -22.76 -12.20 1.42
N ARG A 184 -23.01 -12.60 0.15
CA ARG A 184 -24.27 -12.36 -0.55
C ARG A 184 -25.44 -13.06 0.12
N THR A 185 -25.24 -14.29 0.59
CA THR A 185 -26.26 -15.16 1.21
C THR A 185 -26.17 -15.18 2.73
N ARG A 186 -25.41 -14.27 3.34
CA ARG A 186 -25.17 -14.21 4.79
C ARG A 186 -26.44 -13.89 5.56
N THR A 187 -26.69 -14.59 6.66
CA THR A 187 -27.67 -14.17 7.67
C THR A 187 -27.00 -13.28 8.73
N ASP A 188 -27.78 -12.53 9.50
CA ASP A 188 -27.25 -11.55 10.47
C ASP A 188 -26.40 -12.19 11.61
N ASP A 189 -26.62 -13.47 11.89
CA ASP A 189 -25.89 -14.27 12.88
C ASP A 189 -24.66 -15.02 12.31
N GLU A 190 -24.51 -15.08 10.99
CA GLU A 190 -23.37 -15.74 10.36
C GLU A 190 -22.10 -14.88 10.40
N PRO A 191 -20.92 -15.45 10.66
CA PRO A 191 -19.66 -14.70 10.65
C PRO A 191 -19.41 -13.96 9.35
N VAL A 192 -18.72 -12.82 9.43
CA VAL A 192 -18.33 -12.06 8.23
C VAL A 192 -17.08 -12.68 7.62
N PRO A 193 -17.10 -13.12 6.35
CA PRO A 193 -15.91 -13.58 5.64
C PRO A 193 -14.94 -12.41 5.41
N VAL A 194 -13.66 -12.58 5.74
CA VAL A 194 -12.63 -11.56 5.52
C VAL A 194 -11.37 -12.22 4.94
N LEU A 195 -10.91 -11.74 3.78
CA LEU A 195 -9.63 -12.17 3.19
C LEU A 195 -8.46 -11.54 3.94
N LEU A 196 -7.58 -12.38 4.49
CA LEU A 196 -6.41 -12.01 5.27
C LEU A 196 -5.17 -12.65 4.63
N PRO A 197 -4.17 -11.88 4.18
CA PRO A 197 -2.92 -12.44 3.68
C PRO A 197 -2.19 -13.18 4.80
N VAL A 198 -1.89 -14.46 4.58
CA VAL A 198 -1.32 -15.32 5.62
C VAL A 198 0.14 -14.97 5.95
N ALA A 199 0.85 -14.36 4.98
CA ALA A 199 2.24 -13.91 5.13
C ALA A 199 2.43 -12.91 6.29
N ASP A 200 1.36 -12.24 6.70
CA ASP A 200 1.38 -11.17 7.70
C ASP A 200 1.23 -11.67 9.15
N TRP A 201 1.04 -12.97 9.37
CA TRP A 201 0.89 -13.47 10.73
C TRP A 201 2.24 -13.79 11.39
N ASP A 202 2.68 -12.85 12.22
CA ASP A 202 3.76 -13.08 13.17
C ASP A 202 3.23 -13.79 14.42
N THR A 203 3.52 -15.09 14.50
CA THR A 203 3.13 -15.96 15.61
C THR A 203 3.81 -15.64 16.95
N GLU A 204 4.88 -14.84 16.95
CA GLU A 204 5.61 -14.43 18.17
C GLU A 204 4.98 -13.18 18.77
N VAL A 205 4.64 -12.20 17.92
CA VAL A 205 3.94 -10.98 18.34
C VAL A 205 2.48 -11.27 18.68
N HIS A 206 1.81 -12.14 17.92
CA HIS A 206 0.43 -12.53 18.14
C HIS A 206 0.31 -14.05 18.31
N PRO A 207 0.50 -14.57 19.54
CA PRO A 207 0.41 -15.99 19.81
C PRO A 207 -1.00 -16.57 19.56
N ARG A 208 -2.06 -15.80 19.78
CA ARG A 208 -3.43 -16.25 19.51
C ARG A 208 -3.87 -15.80 18.12
N PHE A 209 -4.55 -16.68 17.41
CA PHE A 209 -5.05 -16.41 16.07
C PHE A 209 -6.05 -15.23 16.07
N GLN A 210 -6.92 -15.20 17.08
CA GLN A 210 -7.97 -14.18 17.23
C GLN A 210 -7.38 -12.78 17.44
N ASP A 211 -6.28 -12.68 18.20
CA ASP A 211 -5.58 -11.40 18.43
C ASP A 211 -4.98 -10.84 17.13
N TRP A 212 -4.43 -11.71 16.28
CA TRP A 212 -3.93 -11.33 14.96
C TRP A 212 -5.07 -10.91 14.02
N VAL A 213 -6.15 -11.69 13.96
CA VAL A 213 -7.35 -11.35 13.15
C VAL A 213 -7.91 -9.99 13.58
N ALA A 214 -8.02 -9.73 14.88
CA ALA A 214 -8.50 -8.45 15.40
C ALA A 214 -7.60 -7.27 15.01
N GLU A 215 -6.26 -7.41 15.14
CA GLU A 215 -5.32 -6.38 14.67
C GLU A 215 -5.47 -6.13 13.17
N ARG A 216 -5.64 -7.18 12.39
CA ARG A 216 -5.72 -7.06 10.95
C ARG A 216 -7.01 -6.40 10.50
N VAL A 217 -8.16 -6.85 11.00
CA VAL A 217 -9.46 -6.23 10.70
C VAL A 217 -9.50 -4.77 11.12
N ARG A 218 -8.95 -4.45 12.30
CA ARG A 218 -8.85 -3.06 12.78
C ARG A 218 -7.95 -2.18 11.92
N THR A 219 -6.94 -2.75 11.30
CA THR A 219 -6.03 -2.04 10.39
C THR A 219 -6.66 -1.85 9.02
N ASP A 220 -7.32 -2.88 8.49
CA ASP A 220 -7.90 -2.91 7.16
C ASP A 220 -9.23 -2.15 7.05
N TYR A 221 -10.01 -2.11 8.13
CA TYR A 221 -11.35 -1.54 8.20
C TYR A 221 -11.43 -0.45 9.27
N ALA A 222 -10.79 0.69 8.99
CA ALA A 222 -10.66 1.79 9.94
C ALA A 222 -12.02 2.37 10.44
N ALA A 223 -13.11 2.16 9.69
CA ALA A 223 -14.46 2.57 10.07
C ALA A 223 -14.99 1.82 11.31
N LEU A 224 -14.44 0.64 11.63
CA LEU A 224 -14.80 -0.11 12.83
C LEU A 224 -14.16 0.43 14.11
N ARG A 225 -13.23 1.39 14.00
CA ARG A 225 -12.46 1.89 15.14
C ARG A 225 -13.29 2.80 16.02
N THR A 226 -13.43 2.46 17.30
CA THR A 226 -14.03 3.34 18.31
C THR A 226 -12.95 4.12 19.10
N PRO A 227 -12.75 5.44 18.86
CA PRO A 227 -11.73 6.20 19.59
C PRO A 227 -12.09 6.32 21.08
N GLY A 228 -11.18 5.88 21.96
CA GLY A 228 -11.31 6.07 23.42
C GLY A 228 -11.79 4.86 24.21
N ASN A 229 -12.20 3.77 23.56
CA ASN A 229 -12.57 2.52 24.24
C ASN A 229 -11.38 1.54 24.33
N LYS A 230 -11.34 0.71 25.37
CA LYS A 230 -10.29 -0.31 25.58
C LYS A 230 -10.47 -1.55 24.68
N GLN A 231 -11.69 -1.80 24.20
CA GLN A 231 -12.00 -2.88 23.25
C GLN A 231 -12.63 -2.27 22.00
N ASP A 232 -12.01 -2.52 20.85
CA ASP A 232 -12.50 -2.10 19.54
C ASP A 232 -13.51 -3.13 18.99
N GLY A 233 -14.35 -2.73 18.03
CA GLY A 233 -15.33 -3.64 17.41
C GLY A 233 -14.68 -4.91 16.85
N ALA A 234 -13.47 -4.77 16.28
CA ALA A 234 -12.69 -5.89 15.76
C ALA A 234 -12.29 -6.91 16.85
N ASP A 235 -11.95 -6.46 18.06
CA ASP A 235 -11.55 -7.34 19.17
C ASP A 235 -12.75 -8.18 19.63
N VAL A 236 -13.93 -7.54 19.71
CA VAL A 236 -15.19 -8.21 20.08
C VAL A 236 -15.60 -9.23 19.03
N LEU A 237 -15.49 -8.89 17.75
CA LEU A 237 -15.83 -9.79 16.64
C LEU A 237 -14.91 -11.02 16.62
N ALA A 238 -13.60 -10.82 16.72
CA ALA A 238 -12.63 -11.91 16.69
C ALA A 238 -12.79 -12.85 17.90
N ALA A 239 -12.98 -12.29 19.10
CA ALA A 239 -13.18 -13.10 20.32
C ALA A 239 -14.47 -13.93 20.30
N ARG A 240 -15.51 -13.47 19.58
CA ARG A 240 -16.79 -14.19 19.46
C ARG A 240 -16.82 -15.22 18.33
N GLY A 241 -15.77 -15.33 17.52
CA GLY A 241 -15.79 -16.15 16.30
C GLY A 241 -16.73 -15.59 15.21
N ALA A 242 -17.01 -14.27 15.25
CA ALA A 242 -17.89 -13.59 14.30
C ALA A 242 -17.19 -13.22 12.98
N ILE A 243 -15.96 -13.70 12.78
CA ILE A 243 -15.17 -13.51 11.56
C ILE A 243 -14.82 -14.89 11.00
N LEU A 244 -15.16 -15.12 9.72
CA LEU A 244 -14.65 -16.23 8.93
C LEU A 244 -13.37 -15.76 8.24
N ALA A 245 -12.22 -16.22 8.71
CA ALA A 245 -10.94 -15.83 8.12
C ALA A 245 -10.67 -16.61 6.83
N VAL A 246 -10.38 -15.91 5.74
CA VAL A 246 -9.95 -16.50 4.46
C VAL A 246 -8.46 -16.21 4.30
N LEU A 247 -7.62 -17.17 4.62
CA LEU A 247 -6.17 -17.09 4.56
C LEU A 247 -5.68 -17.49 3.17
N ASP A 248 -5.25 -16.53 2.36
CA ASP A 248 -4.72 -16.80 1.03
C ASP A 248 -3.18 -16.88 1.06
N GLY A 249 -2.63 -17.91 0.40
CA GLY A 249 -1.20 -18.01 0.08
C GLY A 249 -0.31 -18.67 1.14
N LEU A 250 -0.74 -19.76 1.79
CA LEU A 250 0.11 -20.44 2.79
C LEU A 250 1.45 -20.90 2.19
N ASP A 251 1.47 -21.28 0.92
CA ASP A 251 2.66 -21.68 0.18
C ASP A 251 3.69 -20.56 -0.03
N GLU A 252 3.31 -19.29 0.18
CA GLU A 252 4.20 -18.13 0.05
C GLU A 252 5.11 -17.96 1.28
N LEU A 253 4.79 -18.62 2.40
CA LEU A 253 5.64 -18.62 3.59
C LEU A 253 6.82 -19.58 3.45
N PRO A 254 8.00 -19.27 4.04
CA PRO A 254 9.09 -20.22 4.17
C PRO A 254 8.68 -21.50 4.90
N GLU A 255 9.30 -22.62 4.55
CA GLU A 255 8.92 -23.95 5.08
C GLU A 255 8.83 -24.04 6.61
N PRO A 256 9.81 -23.52 7.40
CA PRO A 256 9.71 -23.57 8.86
C PRO A 256 8.52 -22.75 9.40
N ALA A 257 8.18 -21.65 8.73
CA ALA A 257 7.07 -20.78 9.11
C ALA A 257 5.71 -21.44 8.81
N ARG A 258 5.59 -22.16 7.69
CA ARG A 258 4.37 -22.92 7.34
C ARG A 258 4.04 -23.98 8.40
N ALA A 259 5.02 -24.80 8.77
CA ALA A 259 4.84 -25.85 9.77
C ALA A 259 4.47 -25.26 11.15
N LYS A 260 5.18 -24.21 11.59
CA LYS A 260 4.87 -23.48 12.83
C LYS A 260 3.45 -22.94 12.82
N MET A 261 2.99 -22.42 11.68
CA MET A 261 1.64 -21.87 11.53
C MET A 261 0.55 -22.93 11.60
N ILE A 262 0.69 -24.05 10.88
CA ILE A 262 -0.25 -25.19 10.97
C ILE A 262 -0.33 -25.71 12.41
N ALA A 263 0.82 -25.84 13.07
CA ALA A 263 0.88 -26.22 14.47
C ALA A 263 0.17 -25.19 15.36
N LYS A 264 0.35 -23.89 15.12
CA LYS A 264 -0.28 -22.83 15.92
C LYS A 264 -1.79 -22.81 15.73
N LEU A 265 -2.30 -22.81 14.49
CA LEU A 265 -3.73 -22.86 14.18
C LEU A 265 -4.39 -24.06 14.84
N SER A 266 -3.81 -25.24 14.69
CA SER A 266 -4.36 -26.47 15.28
C SER A 266 -4.42 -26.42 16.81
N GLY A 267 -3.58 -25.61 17.46
CA GLY A 267 -3.55 -25.43 18.91
C GLY A 267 -4.34 -24.24 19.45
N THR A 268 -4.65 -23.23 18.64
CA THR A 268 -5.30 -21.98 19.09
C THR A 268 -6.70 -21.76 18.56
N LEU A 269 -7.12 -22.50 17.53
CA LEU A 269 -8.48 -22.41 17.00
C LEU A 269 -9.50 -22.96 18.02
N MET A 270 -10.40 -22.08 18.44
CA MET A 270 -11.55 -22.39 19.29
C MET A 270 -12.67 -23.04 18.49
N GLU A 271 -13.67 -23.56 19.19
CA GLU A 271 -14.79 -24.29 18.60
C GLU A 271 -15.57 -23.49 17.52
N ARG A 272 -15.72 -22.19 17.73
CA ARG A 272 -16.47 -21.28 16.86
C ARG A 272 -15.66 -20.70 15.71
N ASP A 273 -14.34 -20.91 15.70
CA ASP A 273 -13.46 -20.32 14.70
C ASP A 273 -13.59 -21.06 13.36
N GLN A 274 -13.96 -20.29 12.34
CA GLN A 274 -14.15 -20.74 10.96
C GLN A 274 -12.99 -20.24 10.11
N LEU A 275 -12.59 -21.04 9.11
CA LEU A 275 -11.36 -20.79 8.38
C LEU A 275 -11.42 -21.34 6.96
N ILE A 276 -10.97 -20.56 5.99
CA ILE A 276 -10.64 -21.03 4.64
C ILE A 276 -9.14 -20.77 4.44
N ILE A 277 -8.36 -21.76 4.01
CA ILE A 277 -6.93 -21.58 3.69
C ILE A 277 -6.69 -21.96 2.23
N THR A 278 -5.91 -21.19 1.48
CA THR A 278 -5.37 -21.63 0.19
C THR A 278 -3.88 -21.99 0.33
N SER A 279 -3.48 -23.07 -0.34
CA SER A 279 -2.09 -23.51 -0.38
C SER A 279 -1.84 -24.36 -1.62
N ARG A 280 -0.59 -24.47 -2.06
CA ARG A 280 -0.21 -25.57 -2.95
C ARG A 280 -0.29 -26.92 -2.23
N THR A 281 -0.61 -27.98 -3.00
CA THR A 281 -0.86 -29.32 -2.45
C THR A 281 0.39 -29.94 -1.81
N THR A 282 1.55 -29.78 -2.44
CA THR A 282 2.85 -30.25 -1.94
C THR A 282 3.23 -29.51 -0.66
N GLU A 283 3.27 -28.18 -0.71
CA GLU A 283 3.69 -27.31 0.39
C GLU A 283 2.78 -27.45 1.62
N TYR A 284 1.47 -27.69 1.43
CA TYR A 284 0.55 -28.02 2.53
C TYR A 284 0.86 -29.39 3.15
N GLY A 285 1.09 -30.40 2.31
CA GLY A 285 1.41 -31.75 2.77
C GLY A 285 2.72 -31.81 3.56
N ASP A 286 3.74 -31.08 3.10
CA ASP A 286 5.02 -30.95 3.79
C ASP A 286 4.84 -30.23 5.13
N ALA A 287 4.04 -29.15 5.16
CA ALA A 287 3.75 -28.42 6.40
C ALA A 287 3.00 -29.27 7.43
N VAL A 288 2.01 -30.07 7.00
CA VAL A 288 1.28 -31.02 7.87
C VAL A 288 2.21 -32.10 8.40
N THR A 289 3.09 -32.63 7.55
CA THR A 289 4.06 -33.66 7.92
C THR A 289 5.08 -33.12 8.94
N ALA A 290 5.64 -31.94 8.68
CA ALA A 290 6.59 -31.27 9.57
C ALA A 290 5.94 -30.86 10.91
N ALA A 291 4.69 -30.39 10.88
CA ALA A 291 3.91 -30.10 12.09
C ALA A 291 3.46 -31.36 12.84
N ARG A 292 3.58 -32.55 12.21
CA ARG A 292 3.13 -33.86 12.69
C ARG A 292 1.63 -33.94 13.01
N ARG A 293 0.82 -33.05 12.43
CA ARG A 293 -0.64 -33.04 12.59
C ARG A 293 -1.32 -32.24 11.49
N PRO A 294 -2.49 -32.69 11.00
CA PRO A 294 -3.33 -31.90 10.10
C PRO A 294 -4.05 -30.78 10.86
N LEU A 295 -4.68 -29.87 10.12
CA LEU A 295 -5.51 -28.82 10.70
C LEU A 295 -6.79 -29.40 11.29
N LYS A 296 -7.05 -29.13 12.57
CA LYS A 296 -8.17 -29.70 13.32
C LYS A 296 -9.53 -29.41 12.67
N ALA A 297 -10.31 -30.46 12.43
CA ALA A 297 -11.66 -30.43 11.85
C ALA A 297 -11.77 -29.73 10.48
N ALA A 298 -10.68 -29.71 9.68
CA ALA A 298 -10.67 -29.08 8.37
C ALA A 298 -10.85 -30.09 7.22
N ALA A 299 -11.76 -29.79 6.30
CA ALA A 299 -11.85 -30.48 5.02
C ALA A 299 -10.76 -29.98 4.09
N VAL A 300 -10.11 -30.88 3.34
CA VAL A 300 -9.12 -30.50 2.32
C VAL A 300 -9.68 -30.86 0.95
N ILE A 301 -9.81 -29.86 0.08
CA ILE A 301 -10.26 -30.04 -1.30
C ILE A 301 -9.11 -29.84 -2.30
N ALA A 302 -9.23 -30.45 -3.46
CA ALA A 302 -8.31 -30.31 -4.58
C ALA A 302 -9.09 -30.22 -5.91
N PRO A 303 -8.55 -29.51 -6.91
CA PRO A 303 -9.18 -29.41 -8.22
C PRO A 303 -8.96 -30.70 -9.01
N LYS A 304 -9.96 -31.07 -9.83
CA LYS A 304 -9.79 -32.05 -10.90
C LYS A 304 -9.34 -31.31 -12.17
N LYS A 305 -8.49 -31.93 -12.99
CA LYS A 305 -8.20 -31.43 -14.34
C LYS A 305 -9.52 -31.23 -15.09
N LEU A 306 -9.62 -30.14 -15.86
CA LEU A 306 -10.79 -29.87 -16.70
C LEU A 306 -10.85 -30.93 -17.80
N GLY A 307 -12.02 -31.56 -17.95
CA GLY A 307 -12.27 -32.49 -19.03
C GLY A 307 -12.44 -31.76 -20.36
N ARG A 308 -12.11 -32.43 -21.46
CA ARG A 308 -12.22 -31.90 -22.82
C ARG A 308 -13.63 -31.37 -23.14
N ASP A 309 -14.66 -32.11 -22.73
CA ASP A 309 -16.05 -31.73 -22.95
C ASP A 309 -16.41 -30.44 -22.21
N ILE A 310 -16.04 -30.36 -20.93
CA ILE A 310 -16.27 -29.18 -20.09
C ILE A 310 -15.54 -27.96 -20.65
N ALA A 311 -14.29 -28.12 -21.10
CA ALA A 311 -13.52 -27.04 -21.72
C ALA A 311 -14.17 -26.56 -23.02
N ALA A 312 -14.60 -27.48 -23.89
CA ALA A 312 -15.29 -27.14 -25.13
C ALA A 312 -16.64 -26.45 -24.89
N ASP A 313 -17.43 -26.93 -23.95
CA ASP A 313 -18.72 -26.33 -23.59
C ASP A 313 -18.52 -24.92 -23.01
N TYR A 314 -17.51 -24.72 -22.17
CA TYR A 314 -17.14 -23.39 -21.65
C TYR A 314 -16.74 -22.43 -22.77
N LEU A 315 -15.88 -22.85 -23.70
CA LEU A 315 -15.48 -22.02 -24.84
C LEU A 315 -16.69 -21.68 -25.71
N SER A 316 -17.54 -22.67 -25.99
CA SER A 316 -18.77 -22.49 -26.77
C SER A 316 -19.71 -21.46 -26.15
N ALA A 317 -19.86 -21.45 -24.82
CA ALA A 317 -20.73 -20.50 -24.11
C ALA A 317 -20.25 -19.05 -24.21
N HIS A 318 -18.97 -18.83 -24.52
CA HIS A 318 -18.37 -17.50 -24.67
C HIS A 318 -18.29 -17.03 -26.13
N LEU A 319 -18.65 -17.88 -27.09
CA LEU A 319 -18.70 -17.46 -28.49
C LEU A 319 -19.94 -16.58 -28.74
N PRO A 320 -19.83 -15.53 -29.57
CA PRO A 320 -20.98 -14.73 -29.96
C PRO A 320 -22.07 -15.59 -30.62
N ALA A 321 -23.29 -15.55 -30.08
CA ALA A 321 -24.41 -16.40 -30.52
C ALA A 321 -24.77 -16.25 -32.02
N LEU A 322 -24.44 -15.10 -32.63
CA LEU A 322 -24.75 -14.78 -34.02
C LEU A 322 -23.62 -15.10 -35.01
N SER A 323 -22.45 -15.55 -34.53
CA SER A 323 -21.22 -15.64 -35.35
C SER A 323 -20.29 -16.79 -34.95
N ALA A 324 -20.80 -17.98 -34.60
CA ALA A 324 -19.95 -19.15 -34.41
C ALA A 324 -19.31 -19.54 -35.75
N SER A 325 -18.10 -19.01 -36.00
CA SER A 325 -17.31 -19.25 -37.21
C SER A 325 -17.15 -20.76 -37.45
N PRO A 326 -17.21 -21.25 -38.71
CA PRO A 326 -16.92 -22.65 -39.04
C PRO A 326 -15.59 -23.16 -38.48
N ALA A 327 -14.61 -22.26 -38.31
CA ALA A 327 -13.33 -22.56 -37.68
C ALA A 327 -13.50 -22.96 -36.21
N TRP A 328 -14.30 -22.22 -35.42
CA TRP A 328 -14.59 -22.56 -34.03
C TRP A 328 -15.37 -23.87 -33.89
N THR A 329 -16.31 -24.15 -34.78
CA THR A 329 -17.01 -25.46 -34.81
C THR A 329 -16.03 -26.61 -35.00
N THR A 330 -15.00 -26.42 -35.83
CA THR A 330 -13.94 -27.41 -36.05
C THR A 330 -13.06 -27.57 -34.82
N VAL A 331 -12.65 -26.47 -34.18
CA VAL A 331 -11.85 -26.47 -32.96
C VAL A 331 -12.57 -27.16 -31.80
N LEU A 332 -13.84 -26.81 -31.56
CA LEU A 332 -14.64 -27.38 -30.47
C LEU A 332 -14.85 -28.89 -30.66
N ARG A 333 -15.10 -29.33 -31.90
CA ARG A 333 -15.20 -30.74 -32.25
C ARG A 333 -13.88 -31.48 -32.03
N ALA A 334 -12.77 -30.93 -32.52
CA ALA A 334 -11.45 -31.53 -32.35
C ALA A 334 -11.05 -31.64 -30.86
N LEU A 335 -11.41 -30.65 -30.05
CA LEU A 335 -11.21 -30.68 -28.60
C LEU A 335 -12.02 -31.81 -27.95
N LYS A 336 -13.31 -31.95 -28.27
CA LYS A 336 -14.19 -33.01 -27.75
C LYS A 336 -13.72 -34.42 -28.17
N GLU A 337 -13.39 -34.59 -29.45
CA GLU A 337 -12.90 -35.85 -30.02
C GLU A 337 -11.48 -36.19 -29.56
N GLY A 338 -10.72 -35.20 -29.08
CA GLY A 338 -9.34 -35.37 -28.62
C GLY A 338 -8.31 -35.43 -29.75
N THR A 339 -8.66 -34.94 -30.93
CA THR A 339 -7.75 -34.84 -32.10
C THR A 339 -6.85 -33.61 -32.05
N ALA A 340 -7.02 -32.75 -31.04
CA ALA A 340 -6.11 -31.63 -30.71
C ALA A 340 -5.50 -31.83 -29.30
N PRO A 341 -4.53 -32.75 -29.13
CA PRO A 341 -3.98 -33.10 -27.83
C PRO A 341 -3.31 -31.91 -27.11
N ALA A 342 -2.67 -31.00 -27.85
CA ALA A 342 -2.06 -29.81 -27.26
C ALA A 342 -3.10 -28.87 -26.64
N LEU A 343 -4.19 -28.58 -27.37
CA LEU A 343 -5.29 -27.78 -26.88
C LEU A 343 -5.95 -28.42 -25.66
N ALA A 344 -6.15 -29.74 -25.68
CA ALA A 344 -6.69 -30.49 -24.56
C ALA A 344 -5.82 -30.39 -23.30
N GLU A 345 -4.49 -30.52 -23.44
CA GLU A 345 -3.58 -30.41 -22.30
C GLU A 345 -3.50 -28.97 -21.75
N VAL A 346 -3.49 -27.95 -22.61
CA VAL A 346 -3.50 -26.54 -22.19
C VAL A 346 -4.80 -26.20 -21.45
N THR A 347 -5.95 -26.53 -22.04
CA THR A 347 -7.28 -26.24 -21.48
C THR A 347 -7.65 -27.12 -20.28
N SER A 348 -6.84 -28.13 -19.95
CA SER A 348 -7.00 -28.95 -18.74
C SER A 348 -6.80 -28.15 -17.44
N THR A 349 -6.24 -26.94 -17.53
CA THR A 349 -6.04 -26.00 -16.42
C THR A 349 -6.90 -24.75 -16.59
N ALA A 350 -7.34 -24.16 -15.48
CA ALA A 350 -8.12 -22.92 -15.52
C ALA A 350 -7.34 -21.77 -16.17
N LEU A 351 -6.03 -21.68 -15.91
CA LEU A 351 -5.15 -20.68 -16.55
C LEU A 351 -5.12 -20.87 -18.07
N GLY A 352 -4.84 -22.08 -18.57
CA GLY A 352 -4.76 -22.32 -20.01
C GLY A 352 -6.08 -22.10 -20.73
N LEU A 353 -7.20 -22.51 -20.13
CA LEU A 353 -8.53 -22.24 -20.67
C LEU A 353 -8.84 -20.73 -20.73
N TRP A 354 -8.45 -19.97 -19.71
CA TRP A 354 -8.56 -18.50 -19.72
C TRP A 354 -7.68 -17.87 -20.80
N MET A 355 -6.44 -18.33 -21.00
CA MET A 355 -5.55 -17.80 -22.04
C MET A 355 -6.12 -18.02 -23.44
N VAL A 356 -6.65 -19.22 -23.73
CA VAL A 356 -7.30 -19.51 -25.02
C VAL A 356 -8.47 -18.57 -25.25
N ARG A 357 -9.34 -18.35 -24.25
CA ARG A 357 -10.44 -17.39 -24.36
C ARG A 357 -9.93 -15.98 -24.61
N ALA A 358 -8.98 -15.50 -23.81
CA ALA A 358 -8.45 -14.15 -23.93
C ALA A 358 -7.85 -13.90 -25.33
N VAL A 359 -7.03 -14.82 -25.82
CA VAL A 359 -6.30 -14.65 -27.09
C VAL A 359 -7.17 -14.86 -28.32
N PHE A 360 -8.08 -15.85 -28.31
CA PHE A 360 -8.82 -16.26 -29.51
C PHE A 360 -10.31 -15.89 -29.51
N ILE A 361 -10.93 -15.57 -28.36
CA ILE A 361 -12.36 -15.23 -28.27
C ILE A 361 -12.56 -13.75 -27.96
N ASP A 362 -11.87 -13.23 -26.93
CA ASP A 362 -12.02 -11.83 -26.51
C ASP A 362 -11.44 -10.85 -27.56
N ARG A 363 -10.65 -11.36 -28.52
CA ARG A 363 -10.18 -10.67 -29.71
C ARG A 363 -11.09 -10.93 -30.92
N PRO A 364 -11.74 -9.89 -31.49
CA PRO A 364 -12.66 -10.06 -32.62
C PRO A 364 -12.00 -10.58 -33.92
N ASP A 365 -10.71 -10.35 -34.08
CA ASP A 365 -9.92 -10.59 -35.29
C ASP A 365 -9.07 -11.86 -35.25
N ALA A 366 -9.09 -12.60 -34.14
CA ALA A 366 -8.26 -13.77 -33.96
C ALA A 366 -8.82 -14.99 -34.73
N ASP A 367 -7.98 -15.61 -35.57
CA ASP A 367 -8.31 -16.87 -36.25
C ASP A 367 -8.00 -18.06 -35.34
N PRO A 368 -8.99 -18.92 -35.00
CA PRO A 368 -8.76 -20.08 -34.14
C PRO A 368 -8.22 -21.31 -34.91
N ALA A 369 -8.12 -21.27 -36.25
CA ALA A 369 -7.64 -22.41 -37.05
C ALA A 369 -6.27 -22.97 -36.60
N PRO A 370 -5.26 -22.16 -36.24
CA PRO A 370 -3.97 -22.64 -35.75
C PRO A 370 -4.04 -23.58 -34.53
N LEU A 371 -5.10 -23.50 -33.71
CA LEU A 371 -5.29 -24.36 -32.54
C LEU A 371 -5.38 -25.85 -32.90
N VAL A 372 -5.81 -26.17 -34.12
CA VAL A 372 -6.01 -27.54 -34.62
C VAL A 372 -5.20 -27.86 -35.86
N THR A 373 -4.40 -26.92 -36.36
CA THR A 373 -3.50 -27.13 -37.50
C THR A 373 -2.04 -27.05 -37.06
N GLU A 374 -1.52 -25.84 -36.85
CA GLU A 374 -0.12 -25.59 -36.50
C GLU A 374 0.23 -26.14 -35.11
N TYR A 375 -0.67 -25.95 -34.14
CA TYR A 375 -0.40 -26.25 -32.74
C TYR A 375 -1.04 -27.55 -32.26
N ALA A 376 -1.67 -28.35 -33.13
CA ALA A 376 -2.49 -29.49 -32.73
C ALA A 376 -1.76 -30.46 -31.77
N ASP A 377 -0.48 -30.73 -32.04
CA ASP A 377 0.35 -31.70 -31.32
C ASP A 377 1.45 -31.07 -30.45
N ASP A 378 1.65 -29.74 -30.52
CA ASP A 378 2.73 -29.05 -29.80
C ASP A 378 2.19 -28.15 -28.67
N VAL A 379 2.20 -28.71 -27.45
CA VAL A 379 1.79 -28.03 -26.22
C VAL A 379 2.69 -26.82 -25.93
N ALA A 380 3.99 -26.91 -26.20
CA ALA A 380 4.95 -25.87 -25.85
C ALA A 380 4.81 -24.67 -26.80
N ALA A 381 4.67 -24.91 -28.10
CA ALA A 381 4.41 -23.89 -29.10
C ALA A 381 3.07 -23.19 -28.84
N LEU A 382 1.99 -23.93 -28.54
CA LEU A 382 0.70 -23.35 -28.20
C LEU A 382 0.80 -22.45 -26.96
N ARG A 383 1.46 -22.92 -25.90
CA ARG A 383 1.65 -22.13 -24.66
C ARG A 383 2.45 -20.86 -24.92
N ALA A 384 3.54 -20.95 -25.69
CA ALA A 384 4.35 -19.78 -26.05
C ALA A 384 3.53 -18.76 -26.85
N HIS A 385 2.78 -19.20 -27.87
CA HIS A 385 1.89 -18.36 -28.66
C HIS A 385 0.84 -17.64 -27.78
N LEU A 386 0.21 -18.38 -26.86
CA LEU A 386 -0.77 -17.81 -25.93
C LEU A 386 -0.13 -16.73 -25.04
N LEU A 387 1.06 -16.99 -24.49
CA LEU A 387 1.76 -16.03 -23.62
C LEU A 387 2.27 -14.79 -24.37
N ASP A 388 2.73 -14.94 -25.61
CA ASP A 388 3.18 -13.84 -26.47
C ASP A 388 2.05 -12.87 -26.82
N ASN A 389 0.85 -13.41 -27.04
CA ASN A 389 -0.32 -12.64 -27.45
C ASN A 389 -1.24 -12.23 -26.29
N LEU A 390 -1.02 -12.76 -25.08
CA LEU A 390 -1.90 -12.52 -23.93
C LEU A 390 -2.00 -11.04 -23.56
N LEU A 391 -0.87 -10.33 -23.48
CA LEU A 391 -0.88 -8.92 -23.07
C LEU A 391 -1.60 -8.05 -24.09
N ASP A 392 -1.39 -8.30 -25.38
CA ASP A 392 -2.04 -7.59 -26.47
C ASP A 392 -3.56 -7.85 -26.49
N ALA A 393 -3.96 -9.10 -26.28
CA ALA A 393 -5.36 -9.48 -26.15
C ALA A 393 -6.06 -8.75 -24.99
N LEU A 394 -5.43 -8.68 -23.81
CA LEU A 394 -5.97 -7.97 -22.65
C LEU A 394 -6.08 -6.45 -22.89
N LEU A 395 -5.11 -5.87 -23.59
CA LEU A 395 -5.13 -4.45 -23.96
C LEU A 395 -6.25 -4.14 -24.96
N THR A 396 -6.44 -5.01 -25.96
CA THR A 396 -7.49 -4.88 -26.98
C THR A 396 -8.88 -5.00 -26.35
N ALA A 397 -9.10 -6.00 -25.50
CA ALA A 397 -10.36 -6.17 -24.78
C ALA A 397 -10.69 -4.94 -23.91
N ARG A 398 -9.68 -4.35 -23.26
CA ARG A 398 -9.85 -3.13 -22.46
C ARG A 398 -10.14 -1.90 -23.30
N ALA A 399 -9.57 -1.78 -24.50
CA ALA A 399 -9.76 -0.62 -25.37
C ALA A 399 -11.24 -0.39 -25.72
N GLY A 400 -12.05 -1.45 -25.82
CA GLY A 400 -13.50 -1.35 -26.04
C GLY A 400 -14.29 -0.74 -24.88
N ILE A 401 -13.78 -0.83 -23.64
CA ILE A 401 -14.44 -0.31 -22.44
C ILE A 401 -13.85 1.04 -22.04
N ARG A 402 -12.52 1.13 -22.02
CA ARG A 402 -11.78 2.32 -21.59
C ARG A 402 -10.41 2.36 -22.28
N PRO A 403 -10.22 3.24 -23.27
CA PRO A 403 -8.94 3.34 -23.98
C PRO A 403 -7.82 3.75 -23.04
N THR A 404 -6.66 3.09 -23.17
CA THR A 404 -5.48 3.43 -22.39
C THR A 404 -4.83 4.70 -22.97
N THR A 405 -4.18 5.50 -22.11
CA THR A 405 -3.49 6.73 -22.55
C THR A 405 -2.08 6.48 -23.06
N TRP A 406 -1.60 5.23 -23.03
CA TRP A 406 -0.25 4.87 -23.46
C TRP A 406 -0.33 4.03 -24.74
N ASP A 407 0.71 4.15 -25.54
CA ASP A 407 0.92 3.30 -26.70
C ASP A 407 1.06 1.82 -26.26
N PRO A 408 0.26 0.87 -26.80
CA PRO A 408 0.35 -0.55 -26.49
C PRO A 408 1.75 -1.13 -26.62
N ALA A 409 2.53 -0.70 -27.61
CA ALA A 409 3.90 -1.18 -27.81
C ALA A 409 4.80 -0.84 -26.60
N ARG A 410 4.67 0.38 -26.06
CA ARG A 410 5.38 0.81 -24.86
C ARG A 410 4.92 0.09 -23.60
N ILE A 411 3.62 -0.23 -23.49
CA ILE A 411 3.11 -1.02 -22.37
C ILE A 411 3.79 -2.39 -22.34
N THR A 412 3.89 -3.05 -23.49
CA THR A 412 4.55 -4.35 -23.62
C THR A 412 6.03 -4.27 -23.24
N GLU A 413 6.76 -3.27 -23.75
CA GLU A 413 8.17 -3.08 -23.42
C GLU A 413 8.39 -2.83 -21.92
N TRP A 414 7.61 -1.94 -21.32
CA TRP A 414 7.70 -1.65 -19.88
C TRP A 414 7.32 -2.86 -19.03
N THR A 415 6.33 -3.64 -19.44
CA THR A 415 5.92 -4.85 -18.70
C THR A 415 7.02 -5.92 -18.74
N ARG A 416 7.65 -6.14 -19.90
CA ARG A 416 8.85 -7.00 -20.01
C ARG A 416 10.00 -6.49 -19.14
N ARG A 417 10.22 -5.17 -19.09
CA ARG A 417 11.25 -4.59 -18.21
C ARG A 417 10.92 -4.81 -16.73
N LEU A 418 9.66 -4.69 -16.32
CA LEU A 418 9.24 -4.97 -14.94
C LEU A 418 9.49 -6.44 -14.55
N ALA A 419 9.19 -7.40 -15.44
CA ALA A 419 9.49 -8.81 -15.20
C ALA A 419 11.00 -9.04 -14.98
N ARG A 420 11.85 -8.48 -15.84
CA ARG A 420 13.32 -8.55 -15.67
C ARG A 420 13.82 -7.90 -14.38
N LEU A 421 13.27 -6.73 -14.02
CA LEU A 421 13.64 -6.04 -12.78
C LEU A 421 13.26 -6.86 -11.54
N GLN A 422 12.20 -7.67 -11.63
CA GLN A 422 11.80 -8.56 -10.53
C GLN A 422 12.76 -9.74 -10.38
N ASP A 423 13.17 -10.39 -11.48
CA ASP A 423 14.20 -11.44 -11.46
C ASP A 423 15.54 -10.94 -10.90
N GLU A 424 15.94 -9.72 -11.26
CA GLU A 424 17.15 -9.09 -10.72
C GLU A 424 17.06 -8.77 -9.21
N ALA A 425 15.84 -8.73 -8.63
CA ALA A 425 15.57 -8.32 -7.26
C ALA A 425 15.51 -9.48 -6.24
N ASP A 426 15.64 -10.73 -6.70
CA ASP A 426 15.63 -11.96 -5.89
C ASP A 426 14.40 -12.08 -4.96
N GLY A 427 13.20 -11.84 -5.52
CA GLY A 427 11.93 -11.96 -4.80
C GLY A 427 10.69 -11.75 -5.68
N PRO A 428 9.49 -12.21 -5.26
CA PRO A 428 8.27 -12.11 -6.05
C PRO A 428 7.65 -10.70 -6.10
N ASP A 429 8.21 -9.75 -5.35
CA ASP A 429 7.60 -8.44 -5.05
C ASP A 429 8.17 -7.28 -5.89
N LEU A 430 7.30 -6.61 -6.63
CA LEU A 430 7.57 -5.32 -7.26
C LEU A 430 7.32 -4.19 -6.24
N ALA A 431 8.37 -3.84 -5.51
CA ALA A 431 8.39 -2.67 -4.65
C ALA A 431 8.55 -1.39 -5.50
N TRP A 432 7.47 -0.61 -5.63
CA TRP A 432 7.44 0.59 -6.49
C TRP A 432 8.55 1.60 -6.18
N TRP A 433 9.04 1.65 -4.94
CA TRP A 433 10.14 2.51 -4.52
C TRP A 433 11.54 1.95 -4.85
N ARG A 434 11.68 0.62 -5.01
CA ARG A 434 12.93 -0.04 -5.42
C ARG A 434 13.08 -0.07 -6.93
N LEU A 435 11.97 -0.19 -7.68
CA LEU A 435 11.98 -0.23 -9.15
C LEU A 435 12.72 0.96 -9.76
N THR A 436 12.59 2.14 -9.16
CA THR A 436 13.27 3.35 -9.62
C THR A 436 14.78 3.34 -9.40
N ASP A 437 15.26 2.62 -8.38
CA ASP A 437 16.70 2.46 -8.08
C ASP A 437 17.31 1.31 -8.90
N GLN A 438 16.54 0.25 -9.15
CA GLN A 438 16.97 -0.88 -9.98
C GLN A 438 16.96 -0.58 -11.48
N ALA A 439 16.10 0.36 -11.92
CA ALA A 439 16.08 0.82 -13.31
C ALA A 439 17.27 1.73 -13.69
N LEU A 440 18.10 2.15 -12.72
CA LEU A 440 19.36 2.84 -12.96
C LEU A 440 20.40 1.88 -13.57
N PRO A 441 21.44 2.38 -14.29
CA PRO A 441 22.41 1.54 -14.98
C PRO A 441 23.07 0.47 -14.09
N ALA A 442 23.34 -0.72 -14.66
CA ALA A 442 23.74 -1.90 -13.90
C ALA A 442 25.05 -1.73 -13.09
N SER A 443 26.00 -0.91 -13.55
CA SER A 443 27.28 -0.77 -12.84
C SER A 443 27.09 -0.10 -11.48
N ARG A 444 27.67 -0.71 -10.43
CA ARG A 444 27.61 -0.19 -9.05
C ARG A 444 28.14 1.24 -8.96
N THR A 445 29.13 1.57 -9.80
CA THR A 445 29.72 2.91 -9.93
C THR A 445 28.76 3.91 -10.57
N GLN A 446 28.05 3.58 -11.64
CA GLN A 446 27.04 4.49 -12.23
C GLN A 446 25.82 4.64 -11.32
N ARG A 447 25.40 3.60 -10.57
CA ARG A 447 24.37 3.73 -9.54
C ARG A 447 24.82 4.64 -8.40
N ALA A 448 26.04 4.47 -7.92
CA ALA A 448 26.61 5.35 -6.91
C ALA A 448 26.70 6.79 -7.43
N LEU A 449 27.18 7.00 -8.64
CA LEU A 449 27.24 8.32 -9.29
C LEU A 449 25.85 8.92 -9.46
N ALA A 450 24.86 8.17 -9.97
CA ALA A 450 23.48 8.66 -10.11
C ALA A 450 22.86 9.03 -8.74
N ARG A 451 23.12 8.25 -7.69
CA ARG A 451 22.70 8.59 -6.32
C ARG A 451 23.40 9.85 -5.79
N THR A 452 24.69 9.98 -6.06
CA THR A 452 25.46 11.18 -5.72
C THR A 452 24.99 12.39 -6.50
N TRP A 453 24.69 12.25 -7.79
CA TRP A 453 24.14 13.29 -8.66
C TRP A 453 22.74 13.71 -8.23
N ILE A 454 21.82 12.77 -7.97
CA ILE A 454 20.47 13.07 -7.44
C ILE A 454 20.58 13.74 -6.06
N GLY A 455 21.45 13.23 -5.19
CA GLY A 455 21.73 13.80 -3.89
C GLY A 455 22.35 15.21 -3.97
N ALA A 456 23.22 15.44 -4.95
CA ALA A 456 23.91 16.70 -5.21
C ALA A 456 23.00 17.71 -5.90
N LEU A 457 22.13 17.32 -6.84
CA LEU A 457 21.16 18.21 -7.47
C LEU A 457 20.10 18.67 -6.46
N SER A 458 19.63 17.74 -5.63
CA SER A 458 18.77 18.06 -4.48
C SER A 458 19.53 18.94 -3.49
N GLY A 459 20.81 18.65 -3.26
CA GLY A 459 21.66 19.50 -2.42
C GLY A 459 21.83 20.89 -3.00
N LEU A 460 22.05 21.03 -4.30
CA LEU A 460 22.30 22.31 -4.96
C LEU A 460 21.01 23.14 -5.02
N ALA A 461 19.87 22.54 -5.37
CA ALA A 461 18.58 23.24 -5.46
C ALA A 461 18.13 23.85 -4.11
N PHE A 462 18.53 23.25 -2.98
CA PHE A 462 18.10 23.69 -1.65
C PHE A 462 19.22 24.33 -0.81
N ALA A 463 20.46 23.83 -0.90
CA ALA A 463 21.60 24.33 -0.14
C ALA A 463 22.30 25.51 -0.83
N LEU A 464 22.27 25.64 -2.15
CA LEU A 464 22.89 26.78 -2.83
C LEU A 464 22.18 28.10 -2.48
N PRO A 465 20.83 28.20 -2.53
CA PRO A 465 20.13 29.40 -2.06
C PRO A 465 20.41 29.65 -0.58
N ALA A 466 20.30 28.62 0.27
CA ALA A 466 20.55 28.75 1.72
C ALA A 466 21.97 29.22 2.05
N ALA A 467 22.98 28.67 1.37
CA ALA A 467 24.39 29.02 1.56
C ALA A 467 24.71 30.40 1.00
N LEU A 468 24.13 30.79 -0.14
CA LEU A 468 24.25 32.15 -0.69
C LEU A 468 23.62 33.18 0.26
N THR A 469 22.41 32.92 0.76
CA THR A 469 21.77 33.83 1.73
C THR A 469 22.58 33.88 3.02
N ALA A 470 23.03 32.74 3.56
CA ALA A 470 23.87 32.70 4.76
C ALA A 470 25.22 33.41 4.58
N THR A 471 25.83 33.30 3.39
CA THR A 471 27.08 34.01 3.04
C THR A 471 26.87 35.51 2.97
N LEU A 472 25.78 35.96 2.36
CA LEU A 472 25.45 37.37 2.22
C LEU A 472 25.10 38.03 3.57
N THR A 473 24.53 37.27 4.52
CA THR A 473 24.06 37.78 5.82
C THR A 473 25.09 37.64 6.94
N TYR A 474 25.79 36.49 7.02
CA TYR A 474 26.68 36.14 8.14
C TYR A 474 28.14 35.96 7.72
N GLY A 475 28.43 36.18 6.44
CA GLY A 475 29.76 36.06 5.87
C GLY A 475 30.09 34.66 5.32
N PRO A 476 31.10 34.59 4.44
CA PRO A 476 31.43 33.40 3.65
C PRO A 476 31.86 32.20 4.49
N ALA A 477 32.47 32.40 5.66
CA ALA A 477 32.87 31.31 6.55
C ALA A 477 31.65 30.52 7.07
N PHE A 478 30.57 31.21 7.41
CA PHE A 478 29.34 30.59 7.91
C PHE A 478 28.58 29.85 6.79
N GLY A 479 28.48 30.47 5.61
CA GLY A 479 27.88 29.84 4.43
C GLY A 479 28.62 28.58 3.96
N ALA A 480 29.96 28.59 4.00
CA ALA A 480 30.79 27.44 3.65
C ALA A 480 30.66 26.29 4.66
N ALA A 481 30.71 26.59 5.97
CA ALA A 481 30.52 25.59 7.03
C ALA A 481 29.14 24.93 6.93
N PHE A 482 28.10 25.73 6.65
CA PHE A 482 26.74 25.24 6.45
C PHE A 482 26.62 24.33 5.21
N GLY A 483 27.16 24.78 4.06
CA GLY A 483 27.17 23.98 2.82
C GLY A 483 27.89 22.64 2.98
N LEU A 484 28.99 22.61 3.74
CA LEU A 484 29.75 21.39 4.03
C LEU A 484 28.97 20.42 4.93
N CYS A 485 28.41 20.91 6.04
CA CYS A 485 27.58 20.10 6.95
C CYS A 485 26.34 19.52 6.24
N TYR A 486 25.74 20.30 5.34
CA TYR A 486 24.63 19.85 4.50
C TYR A 486 25.06 18.78 3.48
N GLY A 487 26.18 18.99 2.79
CA GLY A 487 26.71 18.03 1.82
C GLY A 487 27.08 16.67 2.44
N LEU A 488 27.67 16.68 3.63
CA LEU A 488 28.04 15.47 4.37
C LEU A 488 26.82 14.72 4.91
N SER A 489 25.82 15.42 5.44
CA SER A 489 24.56 14.78 5.89
C SER A 489 23.75 14.19 4.74
N ALA A 490 23.77 14.84 3.57
CA ALA A 490 23.09 14.36 2.36
C ALA A 490 23.68 13.07 1.76
N THR A 491 24.97 12.78 1.99
CA THR A 491 25.69 11.59 1.49
C THR A 491 25.58 10.39 2.45
N GLN A 492 25.54 10.63 3.77
CA GLN A 492 25.38 9.57 4.78
C GLN A 492 23.95 9.00 4.87
N ALA A 493 22.93 9.79 4.52
CA ALA A 493 21.52 9.38 4.57
C ALA A 493 21.09 8.44 3.42
N ALA A 494 21.98 8.09 2.49
CA ALA A 494 21.68 7.27 1.30
C ALA A 494 21.58 5.75 1.58
N ARG A 495 21.62 5.33 2.85
CA ARG A 495 21.66 3.91 3.23
C ARG A 495 20.43 3.56 4.07
N THR A 496 19.57 2.77 3.42
CA THR A 496 18.36 2.07 3.86
C THR A 496 17.07 2.89 4.09
N PRO A 497 15.95 2.52 3.45
CA PRO A 497 14.61 3.02 3.79
C PRO A 497 14.20 2.49 5.18
N ASP A 498 13.72 3.37 6.07
CA ASP A 498 13.15 2.97 7.36
C ASP A 498 11.62 2.91 7.24
N PHE A 499 11.04 1.72 7.44
CA PHE A 499 9.60 1.50 7.49
C PHE A 499 9.04 1.90 8.86
N ALA A 500 9.14 3.18 9.21
CA ALA A 500 8.54 3.68 10.44
C ALA A 500 7.01 3.78 10.30
N PRO A 501 6.21 3.35 11.31
CA PRO A 501 4.77 3.15 11.19
C PRO A 501 3.99 4.30 10.54
N LEU A 502 3.16 3.91 9.58
CA LEU A 502 2.32 4.73 8.70
C LEU A 502 0.97 5.08 9.37
N ARG A 503 1.01 5.67 10.55
CA ARG A 503 -0.19 6.19 11.22
C ARG A 503 0.06 7.64 11.63
N VAL A 504 -0.38 8.59 10.79
CA VAL A 504 -0.29 10.06 11.05
C VAL A 504 -0.90 10.42 12.42
N ARG A 505 -1.94 9.70 12.84
CA ARG A 505 -2.64 9.90 14.13
C ARG A 505 -1.86 9.37 15.35
N GLN A 506 -1.16 8.23 15.22
CA GLN A 506 -0.23 7.76 16.25
C GLN A 506 0.98 8.68 16.31
N ARG A 507 1.48 9.15 15.16
CA ARG A 507 2.57 10.13 15.13
C ARG A 507 2.21 11.48 15.76
N LEU A 508 0.95 11.95 15.74
CA LEU A 508 0.60 13.16 16.50
C LEU A 508 0.60 12.91 18.02
N ARG A 509 0.16 11.72 18.46
CA ARG A 509 0.21 11.32 19.89
C ARG A 509 1.64 11.03 20.36
N ASP A 510 2.45 10.42 19.51
CA ASP A 510 3.88 10.21 19.72
C ASP A 510 4.66 11.51 19.51
N PHE A 511 4.11 12.48 18.77
CA PHE A 511 4.62 13.84 18.67
C PHE A 511 4.34 14.61 19.94
N THR A 512 3.15 14.53 20.54
CA THR A 512 2.88 15.20 21.82
C THR A 512 3.63 14.56 22.99
N ARG A 513 3.66 13.21 23.08
CA ARG A 513 4.52 12.50 24.04
C ARG A 513 6.01 12.72 23.75
N GLY A 514 6.36 12.76 22.47
CA GLY A 514 7.68 13.10 21.95
C GLY A 514 8.08 14.48 22.43
N LEU A 515 7.22 15.50 22.27
CA LEU A 515 7.44 16.87 22.71
C LEU A 515 7.66 16.94 24.22
N LEU A 516 6.84 16.28 25.04
CA LEU A 516 7.06 16.24 26.49
C LEU A 516 8.40 15.58 26.85
N SER A 517 8.73 14.47 26.19
CA SER A 517 10.01 13.77 26.43
C SER A 517 11.22 14.50 25.85
N ASP A 518 11.04 15.27 24.78
CA ASP A 518 12.04 16.14 24.15
C ASP A 518 12.28 17.35 25.05
N VAL A 519 11.23 17.94 25.64
CA VAL A 519 11.32 18.99 26.66
C VAL A 519 12.08 18.50 27.89
N GLY A 520 11.83 17.27 28.36
CA GLY A 520 12.59 16.69 29.48
C GLY A 520 14.08 16.49 29.17
N ARG A 521 14.44 16.04 27.96
CA ARG A 521 15.85 15.92 27.53
C ARG A 521 16.50 17.27 27.25
N MET A 522 15.73 18.23 26.73
CA MET A 522 16.17 19.61 26.56
C MET A 522 16.51 20.24 27.90
N ALA A 523 15.69 20.04 28.93
CA ALA A 523 16.00 20.52 30.28
C ALA A 523 17.32 19.95 30.84
N ILE A 524 17.83 18.83 30.31
CA ILE A 524 19.12 18.24 30.67
C ILE A 524 20.26 18.76 29.79
N ILE A 525 20.03 18.91 28.47
CA ILE A 525 21.04 19.33 27.50
C ILE A 525 21.30 20.83 27.55
N MET A 526 20.28 21.65 27.82
CA MET A 526 20.38 23.11 27.83
C MET A 526 21.30 23.65 28.93
N PRO A 527 21.23 23.16 30.19
CA PRO A 527 22.16 23.55 31.25
C PRO A 527 23.56 22.94 31.10
N ALA A 528 23.67 21.76 30.49
CA ALA A 528 24.95 21.07 30.30
C ALA A 528 25.75 21.59 29.09
N GLY A 529 25.12 22.29 28.14
CA GLY A 529 25.76 22.89 26.97
C GLY A 529 26.00 24.40 27.11
N LEU A 530 26.66 25.00 26.11
CA LEU A 530 26.92 26.44 26.02
C LEU A 530 25.62 27.30 25.91
N GLY A 531 24.45 26.68 25.76
CA GLY A 531 23.17 27.35 25.50
C GLY A 531 22.67 28.20 26.66
N LEU A 532 22.46 27.62 27.85
CA LEU A 532 21.94 28.36 29.00
C LEU A 532 22.90 29.47 29.47
N PRO A 533 24.23 29.26 29.57
CA PRO A 533 25.17 30.33 29.88
C PRO A 533 25.15 31.47 28.85
N PHE A 534 25.02 31.15 27.55
CA PHE A 534 24.92 32.15 26.49
C PHE A 534 23.61 32.94 26.57
N VAL A 535 22.49 32.28 26.90
CA VAL A 535 21.19 32.94 27.11
C VAL A 535 21.25 33.90 28.30
N VAL A 536 21.83 33.47 29.42
CA VAL A 536 22.01 34.32 30.61
C VAL A 536 22.94 35.48 30.31
N TYR A 537 24.05 35.24 29.62
CA TYR A 537 24.97 36.30 29.18
C TYR A 537 24.27 37.31 28.26
N ALA A 538 23.54 36.85 27.24
CA ALA A 538 22.80 37.71 26.33
C ALA A 538 21.74 38.54 27.05
N LEU A 539 21.03 37.94 28.02
CA LEU A 539 20.02 38.61 28.84
C LEU A 539 20.63 39.73 29.70
N VAL A 540 21.75 39.45 30.36
CA VAL A 540 22.39 40.39 31.31
C VAL A 540 23.17 41.47 30.58
N ALA A 541 23.97 41.10 29.58
CA ALA A 541 24.89 42.02 28.91
C ALA A 541 24.21 42.87 27.82
N HIS A 542 23.12 42.39 27.22
CA HIS A 542 22.48 43.05 26.08
C HIS A 542 20.97 43.24 26.24
N GLY A 543 20.44 42.96 27.44
CA GLY A 543 19.05 43.20 27.80
C GLY A 543 18.08 42.08 27.45
N TRP A 544 16.83 42.26 27.87
CA TRP A 544 15.84 41.19 27.89
C TRP A 544 15.46 40.65 26.50
N LYS A 545 15.51 41.51 25.47
CA LYS A 545 15.22 41.15 24.07
C LYS A 545 16.25 40.14 23.54
N LEU A 546 17.56 40.40 23.68
CA LEU A 546 18.62 39.49 23.25
C LEU A 546 18.66 38.19 24.07
N GLY A 547 18.30 38.24 25.35
CA GLY A 547 18.10 37.04 26.17
C GLY A 547 16.95 36.14 25.70
N LEU A 548 15.81 36.72 25.31
CA LEU A 548 14.69 35.94 24.76
C LEU A 548 15.01 35.37 23.37
N ALA A 549 15.68 36.13 22.51
CA ALA A 549 16.07 35.67 21.18
C ALA A 549 17.04 34.48 21.24
N SER A 550 18.04 34.57 22.11
CA SER A 550 18.99 33.49 22.38
C SER A 550 18.31 32.28 23.01
N LEU A 551 17.31 32.48 23.89
CA LEU A 551 16.51 31.40 24.47
C LEU A 551 15.75 30.62 23.40
N PHE A 552 15.02 31.31 22.51
CA PHE A 552 14.30 30.66 21.40
C PHE A 552 15.24 29.94 20.45
N SER A 553 16.39 30.54 20.14
CA SER A 553 17.43 29.92 19.28
C SER A 553 18.01 28.67 19.91
N ALA A 554 18.32 28.71 21.21
CA ALA A 554 18.86 27.58 21.94
C ALA A 554 17.82 26.47 22.17
N LEU A 555 16.53 26.81 22.34
CA LEU A 555 15.42 25.84 22.32
C LEU A 555 15.26 25.21 20.93
N GLY A 556 15.30 25.99 19.85
CA GLY A 556 15.21 25.48 18.48
C GLY A 556 16.36 24.52 18.15
N LEU A 557 17.60 24.92 18.45
CA LEU A 557 18.79 24.11 18.25
C LEU A 557 18.79 22.86 19.13
N GLY A 558 18.44 22.98 20.41
CA GLY A 558 18.33 21.83 21.32
C GLY A 558 17.29 20.82 20.83
N TRP A 559 16.17 21.29 20.27
CA TRP A 559 15.13 20.42 19.71
C TRP A 559 15.65 19.63 18.53
N VAL A 560 16.37 20.30 17.62
CA VAL A 560 17.02 19.70 16.47
C VAL A 560 18.04 18.66 16.91
N SER A 561 18.90 18.98 17.88
CA SER A 561 19.91 18.06 18.42
C SER A 561 19.30 16.82 19.06
N VAL A 562 18.25 16.97 19.89
CA VAL A 562 17.54 15.84 20.51
C VAL A 562 16.89 14.95 19.45
N ARG A 563 16.28 15.54 18.43
CA ARG A 563 15.71 14.82 17.28
C ARG A 563 16.78 14.04 16.52
N MET A 564 17.95 14.64 16.27
CA MET A 564 19.07 13.97 15.59
C MET A 564 19.62 12.82 16.43
N MET A 565 19.84 13.02 17.73
CA MET A 565 20.30 11.97 18.66
C MET A 565 19.31 10.80 18.72
N ARG A 566 18.01 11.07 18.84
CA ARG A 566 16.97 10.03 18.81
C ARG A 566 16.91 9.25 17.50
N GLN A 567 17.36 9.86 16.40
CA GLN A 567 17.46 9.17 15.11
C GLN A 567 18.73 8.32 15.00
N GLN A 568 19.80 8.67 15.73
CA GLN A 568 21.03 7.88 15.84
C GLN A 568 20.86 6.71 16.83
N ASP A 569 20.13 6.91 17.93
CA ASP A 569 19.82 5.88 18.94
C ASP A 569 18.93 4.74 18.42
N LYS A 570 18.26 4.95 17.28
CA LYS A 570 17.63 3.83 16.56
C LYS A 570 18.75 2.98 15.97
N THR A 571 19.25 2.04 16.76
CA THR A 571 20.08 0.94 16.27
C THR A 571 19.46 0.41 14.99
N PRO A 572 20.21 0.29 13.88
CA PRO A 572 19.69 -0.34 12.69
C PRO A 572 19.23 -1.73 13.11
N ALA A 573 17.92 -1.95 13.10
CA ALA A 573 17.41 -3.31 13.22
C ALA A 573 18.19 -4.11 12.17
N ARG A 574 18.83 -5.22 12.59
CA ARG A 574 19.47 -6.13 11.65
C ARG A 574 18.45 -6.36 10.53
N PRO A 575 18.78 -6.01 9.28
CA PRO A 575 17.84 -6.16 8.19
C PRO A 575 17.67 -7.66 8.00
N ASP A 576 16.60 -8.22 8.54
CA ASP A 576 15.95 -9.32 7.84
C ASP A 576 15.30 -8.63 6.63
N GLU A 577 16.09 -8.47 5.56
CA GLU A 577 15.88 -7.54 4.44
C GLU A 577 14.57 -7.79 3.66
N ASN A 578 13.90 -8.90 4.01
CA ASN A 578 12.67 -9.42 3.45
C ASN A 578 11.47 -9.44 4.41
N ARG A 579 11.59 -9.00 5.67
CA ARG A 579 10.46 -8.94 6.62
C ARG A 579 10.11 -7.52 7.01
N LEU A 580 8.96 -7.07 6.51
CA LEU A 580 8.31 -5.83 6.94
C LEU A 580 8.00 -5.87 8.44
N PRO A 581 7.90 -4.71 9.12
CA PRO A 581 7.28 -4.64 10.44
C PRO A 581 5.85 -5.23 10.38
N PRO A 582 5.35 -5.87 11.45
CA PRO A 582 4.12 -6.70 11.43
C PRO A 582 2.80 -6.02 10.97
N PHE A 583 2.80 -4.71 10.71
CA PHE A 583 1.59 -3.89 10.57
C PHE A 583 1.47 -3.13 9.23
N THR A 584 2.37 -3.31 8.25
CA THR A 584 2.38 -2.48 7.01
C THR A 584 1.67 -3.09 5.78
N ALA A 585 1.21 -4.33 5.83
CA ALA A 585 0.67 -5.02 4.65
C ALA A 585 -0.83 -4.81 4.38
N ALA A 586 -1.52 -4.02 5.20
CA ALA A 586 -2.90 -3.57 5.01
C ALA A 586 -3.09 -2.48 3.96
N VAL A 587 -1.97 -1.91 3.51
CA VAL A 587 -1.94 -0.65 2.76
C VAL A 587 -1.69 -0.98 1.30
N THR A 588 -2.72 -0.86 0.46
CA THR A 588 -2.56 -1.01 -1.00
C THR A 588 -1.38 -0.15 -1.50
N PRO A 589 -0.70 -0.52 -2.60
CA PRO A 589 0.46 0.23 -3.07
C PRO A 589 0.13 1.72 -3.29
N GLN A 590 -1.08 2.01 -3.77
CA GLN A 590 -1.59 3.37 -3.96
C GLN A 590 -1.84 4.13 -2.67
N SER A 591 -2.38 3.48 -1.64
CA SER A 591 -2.57 4.14 -0.35
C SER A 591 -1.23 4.39 0.33
N THR A 592 -0.25 3.48 0.17
CA THR A 592 1.13 3.67 0.63
C THR A 592 1.76 4.88 -0.06
N TRP A 593 1.61 4.97 -1.39
CA TRP A 593 2.08 6.10 -2.17
C TRP A 593 1.42 7.42 -1.77
N ARG A 594 0.08 7.46 -1.60
CA ARG A 594 -0.66 8.66 -1.15
C ARG A 594 -0.26 9.09 0.25
N VAL A 595 -0.09 8.15 1.18
CA VAL A 595 0.35 8.43 2.55
C VAL A 595 1.77 8.98 2.54
N ASN A 596 2.70 8.35 1.82
CA ASN A 596 4.08 8.83 1.70
C ASN A 596 4.14 10.23 1.06
N ARG A 597 3.32 10.50 0.03
CA ARG A 597 3.15 11.84 -0.55
C ARG A 597 2.63 12.85 0.48
N SER A 598 1.65 12.48 1.31
CA SER A 598 1.13 13.37 2.35
C SER A 598 2.12 13.64 3.48
N LEU A 599 3.07 12.72 3.71
CA LEU A 599 4.15 12.93 4.68
C LEU A 599 5.07 14.05 4.22
N VAL A 600 5.35 14.19 2.92
CA VAL A 600 6.09 15.35 2.39
C VAL A 600 5.41 16.66 2.80
N GLY A 601 4.08 16.75 2.71
CA GLY A 601 3.33 17.92 3.18
C GLY A 601 3.49 18.20 4.68
N VAL A 602 3.49 17.16 5.51
CA VAL A 602 3.74 17.30 6.97
C VAL A 602 5.19 17.73 7.25
N HIS A 603 6.16 17.22 6.49
CA HIS A 603 7.55 17.61 6.61
C HIS A 603 7.78 19.04 6.13
N VAL A 604 7.17 19.46 5.03
CA VAL A 604 7.17 20.84 4.54
C VAL A 604 6.51 21.78 5.55
N MET A 605 5.39 21.38 6.16
CA MET A 605 4.76 22.17 7.23
C MET A 605 5.68 22.32 8.45
N ASN A 606 6.28 21.23 8.94
CA ASN A 606 7.23 21.27 10.06
C ASN A 606 8.49 22.09 9.72
N ALA A 607 8.95 21.98 8.48
CA ALA A 607 10.01 22.79 7.90
C ALA A 607 9.64 24.27 7.94
N LEU A 608 8.50 24.66 7.41
CA LEU A 608 8.02 26.04 7.41
C LEU A 608 7.82 26.58 8.83
N LEU A 609 7.35 25.76 9.77
CA LEU A 609 7.24 26.11 11.20
C LEU A 609 8.61 26.39 11.82
N LEU A 610 9.57 25.47 11.65
CA LEU A 610 10.94 25.66 12.12
C LEU A 610 11.59 26.89 11.46
N GLY A 611 11.35 27.06 10.16
CA GLY A 611 11.78 28.18 9.38
C GLY A 611 11.23 29.50 9.87
N ALA A 612 9.94 29.56 10.20
CA ALA A 612 9.31 30.72 10.80
C ALA A 612 9.90 31.05 12.18
N ILE A 613 10.16 30.03 13.02
CA ILE A 613 10.80 30.22 14.33
C ILE A 613 12.22 30.78 14.18
N VAL A 614 13.02 30.22 13.28
CA VAL A 614 14.40 30.67 13.03
C VAL A 614 14.41 32.07 12.40
N GLY A 615 13.55 32.32 11.41
CA GLY A 615 13.43 33.63 10.76
C GLY A 615 12.97 34.72 11.73
N PHE A 616 12.02 34.39 12.63
CA PHE A 616 11.59 35.27 13.70
C PHE A 616 12.73 35.56 14.69
N ALA A 617 13.46 34.52 15.12
CA ALA A 617 14.59 34.70 16.04
C ALA A 617 15.68 35.60 15.42
N VAL A 618 15.99 35.42 14.14
CA VAL A 618 16.97 36.24 13.41
C VAL A 618 16.51 37.70 13.29
N ASP A 619 15.27 37.94 12.86
CA ASP A 619 14.71 39.29 12.73
C ASP A 619 14.70 40.02 14.07
N PHE A 620 14.30 39.32 15.13
CA PHE A 620 14.27 39.84 16.50
C PHE A 620 15.67 40.10 17.07
N MET A 621 16.68 39.27 16.75
CA MET A 621 18.09 39.53 17.12
C MET A 621 18.64 40.77 16.40
N ASN A 622 18.28 40.95 15.14
CA ASN A 622 18.72 42.07 14.32
C ASN A 622 18.11 43.40 14.78
N GLU A 623 16.84 43.41 15.17
CA GLU A 623 16.18 44.59 15.75
C GLU A 623 16.77 44.99 17.12
N ALA A 624 17.34 44.03 17.85
CA ALA A 624 18.05 44.26 19.11
C ALA A 624 19.53 44.66 18.94
N SER A 625 20.06 44.62 17.71
CA SER A 625 21.46 44.94 17.41
C SER A 625 21.66 46.45 17.24
N LEU A 626 22.75 47.00 17.77
CA LEU A 626 23.11 48.43 17.65
C LEU A 626 23.42 48.88 16.21
N VAL A 627 23.65 47.93 15.30
CA VAL A 627 23.93 48.18 13.87
C VAL A 627 22.80 47.56 13.04
N PRO A 628 21.95 48.36 12.36
CA PRO A 628 20.89 47.82 11.52
C PRO A 628 21.50 47.08 10.32
N PRO A 629 21.10 45.84 10.05
CA PRO A 629 21.60 45.11 8.90
C PRO A 629 21.08 45.73 7.59
N PRO A 630 21.80 45.57 6.47
CA PRO A 630 21.37 46.07 5.16
C PRO A 630 20.22 45.26 4.52
N THR A 631 19.59 44.33 5.25
CA THR A 631 18.63 43.36 4.70
C THR A 631 17.20 43.57 5.21
N SER A 632 16.22 43.48 4.31
CA SER A 632 14.80 43.71 4.63
C SER A 632 14.17 42.54 5.42
N PRO A 633 13.11 42.77 6.22
CA PRO A 633 12.38 41.71 6.93
C PRO A 633 11.84 40.59 6.01
N LEU A 634 11.54 40.92 4.75
CA LEU A 634 11.17 39.93 3.73
C LEU A 634 12.33 38.97 3.40
N ALA A 635 13.58 39.43 3.46
CA ALA A 635 14.75 38.58 3.29
C ALA A 635 14.90 37.61 4.47
N HIS A 636 14.65 38.03 5.71
CA HIS A 636 14.70 37.17 6.89
C HIS A 636 13.58 36.11 6.88
N ALA A 637 12.36 36.48 6.49
CA ALA A 637 11.25 35.55 6.31
C ALA A 637 11.51 34.53 5.19
N GLY A 638 12.04 34.99 4.04
CA GLY A 638 12.48 34.12 2.94
C GLY A 638 13.58 33.15 3.37
N MET A 639 14.53 33.61 4.20
CA MET A 639 15.61 32.80 4.75
C MET A 639 15.10 31.71 5.69
N GLY A 640 14.15 32.04 6.57
CA GLY A 640 13.45 31.09 7.42
C GLY A 640 12.78 29.99 6.60
N VAL A 641 12.04 30.35 5.56
CA VAL A 641 11.39 29.39 4.65
C VAL A 641 12.42 28.46 3.97
N VAL A 642 13.50 29.01 3.44
CA VAL A 642 14.57 28.22 2.79
C VAL A 642 15.24 27.28 3.79
N PHE A 643 15.56 27.76 4.99
CA PHE A 643 16.18 26.97 6.06
C PHE A 643 15.28 25.84 6.53
N GLY A 644 14.00 26.16 6.73
CA GLY A 644 12.95 25.22 7.04
C GLY A 644 12.86 24.11 6.01
N VAL A 645 12.67 24.47 4.74
CA VAL A 645 12.52 23.52 3.62
C VAL A 645 13.76 22.65 3.46
N ALA A 646 14.96 23.23 3.52
CA ALA A 646 16.22 22.50 3.47
C ALA A 646 16.33 21.48 4.61
N PHE A 647 16.04 21.88 5.85
CA PHE A 647 16.07 20.98 7.01
C PHE A 647 15.01 19.88 6.94
N GLY A 648 13.80 20.20 6.48
CA GLY A 648 12.73 19.21 6.24
C GLY A 648 13.11 18.15 5.20
N MET A 649 13.92 18.53 4.21
CA MET A 649 14.36 17.64 3.13
C MET A 649 15.60 16.80 3.44
N VAL A 650 16.45 17.23 4.39
CA VAL A 650 17.65 16.48 4.85
C VAL A 650 17.27 15.12 5.46
N ASN A 651 16.05 14.95 5.95
CA ASN A 651 15.55 13.69 6.52
C ASN A 651 15.18 12.64 5.44
N LYS A 652 16.14 12.27 4.57
CA LYS A 652 15.93 11.36 3.42
C LYS A 652 15.48 9.94 3.80
N ARG A 653 15.69 9.51 5.05
CA ARG A 653 15.22 8.20 5.57
C ARG A 653 13.69 8.00 5.45
N GLN A 654 12.91 9.06 5.21
CA GLN A 654 11.44 9.03 5.18
C GLN A 654 10.80 9.33 3.82
N HIS A 655 11.59 9.63 2.77
CA HIS A 655 11.08 10.19 1.51
C HIS A 655 11.16 9.23 0.32
N MET A 656 10.56 8.04 0.48
CA MET A 656 10.47 7.03 -0.59
C MET A 656 9.80 7.59 -1.86
N TRP A 657 8.73 8.37 -1.70
CA TRP A 657 8.03 9.02 -2.81
C TRP A 657 8.91 10.02 -3.57
N LEU A 658 9.65 10.87 -2.85
CA LEU A 658 10.44 11.94 -3.47
C LEU A 658 11.58 11.34 -4.30
N MET A 659 12.31 10.37 -3.74
CA MET A 659 13.42 9.73 -4.43
C MET A 659 12.96 8.98 -5.67
N SER A 660 11.84 8.23 -5.57
CA SER A 660 11.25 7.57 -6.74
C SER A 660 10.75 8.55 -7.78
N THR A 661 10.20 9.70 -7.37
CA THR A 661 9.73 10.73 -8.30
C THR A 661 10.89 11.37 -9.06
N VAL A 662 11.98 11.73 -8.36
CA VAL A 662 13.18 12.30 -9.00
C VAL A 662 13.83 11.29 -9.94
N ALA A 663 13.94 10.02 -9.52
CA ALA A 663 14.45 8.96 -10.40
C ALA A 663 13.56 8.78 -11.65
N LEU A 664 12.24 8.85 -11.53
CA LEU A 664 11.32 8.80 -12.67
C LEU A 664 11.42 10.03 -13.59
N MET A 665 11.77 11.21 -13.07
CA MET A 665 12.05 12.39 -13.90
C MET A 665 13.28 12.19 -14.79
N HIS A 666 14.26 11.42 -14.34
CA HIS A 666 15.43 11.07 -15.15
C HIS A 666 15.20 9.86 -16.06
N LEU A 667 14.48 8.85 -15.58
CA LEU A 667 14.23 7.61 -16.33
C LEU A 667 13.13 7.75 -17.38
N GLY A 668 12.13 8.60 -17.15
CA GLY A 668 11.00 8.82 -18.04
C GLY A 668 11.40 9.25 -19.45
N PRO A 669 12.25 10.29 -19.62
CA PRO A 669 12.73 10.71 -20.94
C PRO A 669 13.54 9.64 -21.67
N SER A 670 14.25 8.77 -20.93
CA SER A 670 15.04 7.67 -21.51
C SER A 670 14.20 6.47 -21.96
N GLY A 671 12.87 6.52 -21.79
CA GLY A 671 11.96 5.43 -22.20
C GLY A 671 12.03 4.17 -21.32
N ARG A 672 12.92 4.10 -20.33
CA ARG A 672 13.17 2.89 -19.52
C ARG A 672 12.02 2.50 -18.60
N LEU A 673 11.29 3.50 -18.07
CA LEU A 673 10.11 3.33 -17.25
C LEU A 673 9.12 4.48 -17.49
N PRO A 674 7.81 4.28 -17.27
CA PRO A 674 6.82 5.33 -17.42
C PRO A 674 6.94 6.39 -16.31
N PHE A 675 6.88 7.68 -16.68
CA PHE A 675 6.90 8.79 -15.73
C PHE A 675 5.78 8.70 -14.67
N ARG A 676 4.61 8.19 -15.08
CA ARG A 676 3.46 7.92 -14.21
C ARG A 676 3.44 6.45 -13.74
N LEU A 677 4.56 5.95 -13.21
CA LEU A 677 4.74 4.54 -12.81
C LEU A 677 3.58 3.98 -11.98
N MET A 678 3.11 4.69 -10.95
CA MET A 678 2.02 4.19 -10.11
C MET A 678 0.69 4.06 -10.85
N ARG A 679 0.41 4.95 -11.81
CA ARG A 679 -0.78 4.83 -12.67
C ARG A 679 -0.62 3.63 -13.59
N PHE A 680 0.57 3.45 -14.17
CA PHE A 680 0.88 2.31 -15.03
C PHE A 680 0.75 0.96 -14.31
N LEU A 681 1.36 0.80 -13.12
CA LEU A 681 1.24 -0.41 -12.31
C LEU A 681 -0.21 -0.69 -11.91
N HIS A 682 -0.98 0.35 -11.61
CA HIS A 682 -2.41 0.19 -11.34
C HIS A 682 -3.20 -0.24 -12.57
N GLU A 683 -2.81 0.22 -13.75
CA GLU A 683 -3.48 -0.16 -15.00
C GLU A 683 -3.15 -1.61 -15.38
N LEU A 684 -1.91 -2.07 -15.16
CA LEU A 684 -1.55 -3.49 -15.25
C LEU A 684 -2.28 -4.36 -14.22
N HIS A 685 -2.53 -3.83 -13.02
CA HIS A 685 -3.38 -4.50 -12.03
C HIS A 685 -4.83 -4.62 -12.51
N HIS A 686 -5.37 -3.55 -13.08
CA HIS A 686 -6.72 -3.54 -13.67
C HIS A 686 -6.87 -4.40 -14.93
N LEU A 687 -5.78 -4.62 -15.66
CA LEU A 687 -5.71 -5.57 -16.78
C LEU A 687 -5.62 -7.03 -16.30
N GLY A 688 -5.48 -7.28 -15.00
CA GLY A 688 -5.32 -8.62 -14.42
C GLY A 688 -3.89 -9.19 -14.52
N VAL A 689 -2.93 -8.44 -15.09
CA VAL A 689 -1.52 -8.85 -15.20
C VAL A 689 -0.84 -8.85 -13.83
N LEU A 690 -1.10 -7.82 -13.04
CA LEU A 690 -0.57 -7.69 -11.68
C LEU A 690 -1.66 -7.94 -10.62
N ARG A 691 -1.25 -8.53 -9.49
CA ARG A 691 -2.03 -8.57 -8.25
C ARG A 691 -1.37 -7.68 -7.20
N THR A 692 -2.16 -7.23 -6.23
CA THR A 692 -1.63 -6.48 -5.08
C THR A 692 -1.42 -7.42 -3.90
N VAL A 693 -0.25 -7.33 -3.27
CA VAL A 693 0.08 -8.06 -2.04
C VAL A 693 0.66 -7.04 -1.06
N GLY A 694 -0.20 -6.56 -0.16
CA GLY A 694 0.10 -5.42 0.71
C GLY A 694 0.57 -4.18 -0.06
N PRO A 695 1.75 -3.60 0.25
CA PRO A 695 2.27 -2.41 -0.43
C PRO A 695 2.95 -2.71 -1.78
N PHE A 696 3.01 -3.98 -2.19
CA PHE A 696 3.69 -4.45 -3.40
C PHE A 696 2.72 -4.82 -4.51
N TYR A 697 3.24 -4.81 -5.74
CA TYR A 697 2.62 -5.50 -6.86
C TYR A 697 3.36 -6.82 -7.10
N GLN A 698 2.67 -7.84 -7.57
CA GLN A 698 3.27 -9.08 -8.05
C GLN A 698 2.63 -9.47 -9.37
N PHE A 699 3.34 -10.17 -10.25
CA PHE A 699 2.70 -10.79 -11.41
C PHE A 699 1.70 -11.85 -10.93
N ARG A 700 0.48 -11.80 -11.48
CA ARG A 700 -0.58 -12.76 -11.13
C ARG A 700 -0.22 -14.17 -11.61
N HIS A 701 0.42 -14.26 -12.77
CA HIS A 701 0.75 -15.51 -13.43
C HIS A 701 2.27 -15.65 -13.52
N ALA A 702 2.82 -16.64 -12.81
CA ALA A 702 4.25 -16.94 -12.86
C ALA A 702 4.71 -17.31 -14.27
N GLU A 703 3.91 -18.07 -15.02
CA GLU A 703 4.24 -18.44 -16.42
C GLU A 703 4.37 -17.22 -17.33
N LEU A 704 3.49 -16.22 -17.18
CA LEU A 704 3.59 -14.97 -17.93
C LEU A 704 4.81 -14.17 -17.51
N HIS A 705 5.11 -14.10 -16.21
CA HIS A 705 6.32 -13.46 -15.71
C HIS A 705 7.58 -14.09 -16.31
N ASP A 706 7.72 -15.41 -16.21
CA ASP A 706 8.90 -16.15 -16.65
C ASP A 706 9.10 -15.99 -18.17
N HIS A 707 8.00 -16.02 -18.94
CA HIS A 707 8.03 -15.78 -20.39
C HIS A 707 8.44 -14.34 -20.73
N LEU A 708 7.88 -13.33 -20.06
CA LEU A 708 8.24 -11.92 -20.28
C LEU A 708 9.67 -11.59 -19.84
N ALA A 709 10.19 -12.27 -18.83
CA ALA A 709 11.55 -12.12 -18.36
C ALA A 709 12.56 -12.77 -19.31
N ALA A 710 12.24 -13.97 -19.83
CA ALA A 710 13.07 -14.72 -20.78
C ALA A 710 13.13 -14.07 -22.18
N ALA A 711 12.08 -13.32 -22.57
CA ALA A 711 12.04 -12.61 -23.85
C ALA A 711 13.18 -11.58 -23.95
N LYS A 712 14.24 -11.94 -24.71
CA LYS A 712 15.41 -11.10 -24.97
C LYS A 712 14.94 -9.78 -25.60
N ALA A 713 15.37 -8.64 -25.05
CA ALA A 713 15.15 -7.37 -25.71
C ALA A 713 15.77 -7.44 -27.12
N PRO A 714 15.04 -7.12 -28.20
CA PRO A 714 15.65 -6.99 -29.52
C PRO A 714 16.81 -6.01 -29.39
N GLY A 715 17.99 -6.49 -29.79
CA GLY A 715 19.26 -5.85 -29.47
C GLY A 715 19.31 -4.41 -29.94
N HIS A 716 19.74 -3.53 -29.04
CA HIS A 716 20.66 -2.49 -29.47
C HIS A 716 21.95 -3.22 -29.86
N SER A 717 22.20 -3.33 -31.15
CA SER A 717 23.51 -3.76 -31.67
C SER A 717 24.60 -2.86 -31.07
N PRO A 718 25.80 -3.41 -30.80
CA PRO A 718 26.90 -2.68 -30.15
C PRO A 718 27.30 -1.40 -30.88
#